data_AF-A0A7V3NAG5-F1
#
_entry.id   AF-A0A7V3NAG5-F1
#
_cell.length_a   1.000
_cell.length_b   1.000
_cell.length_c   1.000
_cell.angle_alpha   90.00
_cell.angle_beta   90.00
_cell.angle_gamma   90.00
#
_symmetry.space_group_name_H-M   'P 1'
#
loop_
_entity.id
_entity.type
_entity.pdbx_description
1 polymer ?
#
loop_
_entity_poly.entity_id
_entity_poly.type
_entity_poly.pdbx_seq_one_letter_code
_entity_poly.pdbx_strand_id
1 'polypeptide(L)'
;MRLHASCMATMVTWVAVFAAAGRASAATVWLEAELFRDVGGWTHDAQFVDQMGSPFLLAIGLKGPVADAVTEVQLPEAGQYRLWVRCRDWLPEYSPGKFQVILGDRTVERVFGQNKQKGWAWEDGGLHRLPAGKLTVRLHDLTGHYGRCDALVLTTDAGYRPPDDLKRLTADRIAHGGVSRQVKDLGPYDTVVVGGGLAGTFAAVASARMGCKTALIQNRPVLGGNASTEILVAPQGDTTREPLDPGEGGIIEEVRGSEEGYSERLLKLAQAEPNLDLFLDTHATGVEMEGKDRIAAVLALQVKTKQRLRFKGTIFIDCTGDGAIGVWAGVEYRHGREPRSMYHESRAPEAGDSHTMGGTLRYATQLRPQPIAFTAPEWAHRFPRCEDFGPSRHPQLQFGGWQWVIEYGGVRNTYDDAEEIRDELLRIIWGMWDHAKNHCPKLRDQARNYELTWVSHVVGKRESRRLIGDYVMTEHDIAKQTLFPDRVSYGGWGVDLHPPRGFYDPGPPAEFSHKVKFSVPFRSLYSKDISNLMMAGRCISVSHVALGATRVMITCGLQGQAVGTAAGICKKRQTTPRGLLQSYIGELQQQLLKDGCYLVELPNSDPRDLALGAKARASSTAPPEALKTPTLALHPLNYPRAVMFRAQGPRIEKIALHLVSQHDKPTQVTLGLRAAPELGDFSATTDLARAAAIVPPKHRGWVEFPLQIDVKPGYYYAWLPPVPGVGWSLFDRPPADTIRAYRTAKEWHVMPECYTFRLTPPGDVPAAEPAKSPPRETMFAAGNVNNGFARAIRGWPNAWRPDPKQPMPQWVELDFGRPVTFNTVHVSFQTAADRAVDFRLEVPEGDAWKTVSSVRDNARRRRVINFERTKAAQLRLVIEKTAGDMGVCEIRVYDEP
;
A
#
# COMPACT_ATOMS: atom_id res chain seq x y z
N MET A 1 -34.95 -19.21 -77.63
CA MET A 1 -34.79 -18.37 -78.84
C MET A 1 -33.29 -18.08 -78.96
N ARG A 2 -32.55 -18.63 -79.95
CA ARG A 2 -32.40 -18.10 -81.34
C ARG A 2 -32.01 -16.61 -81.30
N LEU A 3 -30.92 -16.07 -81.84
CA LEU A 3 -29.96 -16.37 -82.93
C LEU A 3 -28.68 -15.53 -82.63
N HIS A 4 -27.44 -15.94 -82.97
CA HIS A 4 -26.72 -15.66 -84.24
C HIS A 4 -26.94 -14.24 -84.79
N ALA A 5 -25.99 -13.49 -85.36
CA ALA A 5 -24.56 -13.56 -85.60
C ALA A 5 -24.19 -12.23 -86.30
N SER A 6 -22.90 -11.87 -86.33
CA SER A 6 -22.14 -11.54 -87.55
C SER A 6 -21.27 -10.27 -87.51
N CYS A 7 -19.98 -10.57 -87.71
CA CYS A 7 -18.96 -9.91 -88.54
C CYS A 7 -18.46 -8.50 -88.16
N MET A 8 -17.23 -8.38 -87.67
CA MET A 8 -15.92 -8.45 -88.36
C MET A 8 -15.58 -7.18 -89.14
N ALA A 9 -14.54 -6.46 -88.68
CA ALA A 9 -13.45 -5.97 -89.51
C ALA A 9 -12.26 -5.52 -88.64
N THR A 10 -11.22 -6.37 -88.64
CA THR A 10 -9.78 -6.05 -88.72
C THR A 10 -9.21 -4.75 -88.15
N MET A 11 -8.26 -4.90 -87.21
CA MET A 11 -6.91 -4.35 -87.38
C MET A 11 -5.90 -5.03 -86.43
N VAL A 12 -4.78 -5.47 -87.00
CA VAL A 12 -3.61 -6.02 -86.31
C VAL A 12 -2.81 -4.85 -85.74
N THR A 13 -2.54 -4.86 -84.43
CA THR A 13 -1.53 -3.97 -83.81
C THR A 13 -0.62 -4.74 -82.88
N TRP A 14 0.66 -4.56 -83.18
CA TRP A 14 1.89 -4.93 -82.51
C TRP A 14 1.86 -4.99 -80.98
N VAL A 15 2.46 -6.05 -80.44
CA VAL A 15 2.85 -6.17 -79.03
C VAL A 15 3.94 -5.14 -78.73
N ALA A 16 3.61 -4.14 -77.92
CA ALA A 16 4.60 -3.32 -77.23
C ALA A 16 4.76 -3.87 -75.80
N VAL A 17 5.96 -4.37 -75.49
CA VAL A 17 6.39 -4.68 -74.13
C VAL A 17 6.49 -3.37 -73.36
N PHE A 18 5.51 -3.07 -72.52
CA PHE A 18 5.69 -2.05 -71.48
C PHE A 18 6.43 -2.69 -70.30
N ALA A 19 7.67 -2.26 -70.10
CA ALA A 19 8.36 -2.43 -68.84
C ALA A 19 7.53 -1.77 -67.74
N ALA A 20 6.97 -2.58 -66.85
CA ALA A 20 6.36 -2.10 -65.62
C ALA A 20 7.48 -1.50 -64.75
N ALA A 21 7.61 -0.18 -64.76
CA ALA A 21 8.36 0.54 -63.75
C ALA A 21 7.67 0.27 -62.39
N GLY A 22 8.28 -0.59 -61.58
CA GLY A 22 7.82 -0.83 -60.22
C GLY A 22 7.81 0.49 -59.46
N ARG A 23 6.64 0.93 -58.98
CA ARG A 23 6.58 1.97 -57.97
C ARG A 23 7.32 1.44 -56.74
N ALA A 24 8.47 2.04 -56.41
CA ALA A 24 9.12 1.81 -55.15
C ALA A 24 8.11 2.11 -54.03
N SER A 25 7.84 1.13 -53.16
CA SER A 25 7.05 1.35 -51.96
C SER A 25 7.76 2.40 -51.11
N ALA A 26 7.05 3.42 -50.64
CA ALA A 26 7.65 4.42 -49.76
C ALA A 26 8.27 3.77 -48.52
N ALA A 27 9.46 4.23 -48.14
CA ALA A 27 10.18 3.78 -46.97
C ALA A 27 9.70 4.56 -45.73
N THR A 28 9.31 3.84 -44.67
CA THR A 28 8.94 4.42 -43.37
C THR A 28 9.77 3.75 -42.27
N VAL A 29 10.50 4.55 -41.50
CA VAL A 29 11.30 4.13 -40.35
C VAL A 29 10.67 4.67 -39.09
N TRP A 30 10.27 3.78 -38.18
CA TRP A 30 9.60 4.09 -36.92
C TRP A 30 10.53 3.91 -35.73
N LEU A 31 10.72 4.97 -34.94
CA LEU A 31 11.58 5.00 -33.76
C LEU A 31 10.72 5.29 -32.54
N GLU A 32 10.59 4.34 -31.62
CA GLU A 32 10.06 4.67 -30.29
C GLU A 32 11.19 5.23 -29.42
N ALA A 33 10.90 6.27 -28.66
CA ALA A 33 11.89 7.00 -27.88
C ALA A 33 12.46 6.14 -26.75
N GLU A 34 11.67 5.23 -26.17
CA GLU A 34 12.09 4.33 -25.11
C GLU A 34 13.15 3.29 -25.51
N LEU A 35 13.56 3.28 -26.78
CA LEU A 35 14.56 2.36 -27.32
C LEU A 35 15.89 3.05 -27.63
N PHE A 36 15.99 4.32 -27.28
CA PHE A 36 17.24 5.03 -27.39
C PHE A 36 18.28 4.30 -26.54
N ARG A 37 19.39 3.92 -27.19
CA ARG A 37 20.38 3.03 -26.58
C ARG A 37 21.15 3.71 -25.46
N ASP A 38 21.34 5.02 -25.60
CA ASP A 38 21.81 5.90 -24.54
C ASP A 38 20.72 6.94 -24.32
N VAL A 39 20.16 7.02 -23.12
CA VAL A 39 19.13 8.01 -22.80
C VAL A 39 19.75 9.34 -22.34
N GLY A 40 21.07 9.43 -22.19
CA GLY A 40 21.74 10.62 -21.68
C GLY A 40 21.21 10.98 -20.29
N GLY A 41 20.60 12.15 -20.15
CA GLY A 41 19.88 12.54 -18.92
C GLY A 41 18.36 12.49 -19.02
N TRP A 42 17.81 11.83 -20.05
CA TRP A 42 16.39 11.51 -20.15
C TRP A 42 16.06 10.26 -19.33
N THR A 43 14.82 10.15 -18.88
CA THR A 43 14.30 9.00 -18.11
C THR A 43 13.16 8.33 -18.87
N HIS A 44 13.08 7.00 -18.84
CA HIS A 44 11.91 6.27 -19.33
C HIS A 44 10.73 6.45 -18.37
N ASP A 45 9.60 6.91 -18.89
CA ASP A 45 8.35 6.96 -18.14
C ASP A 45 7.36 5.95 -18.72
N ALA A 46 6.97 4.99 -17.88
CA ALA A 46 5.96 3.97 -18.20
C ALA A 46 4.71 4.08 -17.31
N GLN A 47 4.52 5.20 -16.58
CA GLN A 47 3.39 5.36 -15.67
C GLN A 47 2.07 5.57 -16.42
N PHE A 48 2.10 6.14 -17.63
CA PHE A 48 0.91 6.58 -18.38
C PHE A 48 0.67 5.78 -19.67
N VAL A 49 1.27 4.59 -19.79
CA VAL A 49 1.18 3.75 -21.00
C VAL A 49 -0.27 3.46 -21.39
N ASP A 50 -1.17 3.30 -20.42
CA ASP A 50 -2.58 3.02 -20.69
C ASP A 50 -3.28 4.19 -21.40
N GLN A 51 -2.90 5.43 -21.10
CA GLN A 51 -3.41 6.64 -21.78
C GLN A 51 -2.66 6.92 -23.08
N MET A 52 -1.38 6.51 -23.16
CA MET A 52 -0.45 6.89 -24.23
C MET A 52 -0.31 5.87 -25.35
N GLY A 53 -0.62 4.62 -25.07
CA GLY A 53 -0.32 3.47 -25.91
C GLY A 53 1.16 3.05 -25.91
N SER A 54 2.03 3.77 -25.19
CA SER A 54 3.48 3.53 -25.12
C SER A 54 4.11 4.26 -23.93
N PRO A 55 5.29 3.78 -23.47
CA PRO A 55 6.22 4.57 -22.67
C PRO A 55 6.79 5.75 -23.48
N PHE A 56 7.42 6.70 -22.81
CA PHE A 56 8.09 7.83 -23.48
C PHE A 56 9.36 8.26 -22.73
N LEU A 57 10.18 9.09 -23.36
CA LEU A 57 11.32 9.74 -22.71
C LEU A 57 10.94 11.09 -22.11
N LEU A 58 11.42 11.32 -20.89
CA LEU A 58 11.20 12.53 -20.08
C LEU A 58 12.55 13.17 -19.68
N ALA A 59 12.81 14.41 -20.08
CA ALA A 59 14.02 15.15 -19.71
C ALA A 59 13.88 15.79 -18.32
N ILE A 60 14.66 15.36 -17.32
CA ILE A 60 14.56 15.85 -15.94
C ILE A 60 15.85 16.57 -15.54
N GLY A 61 15.90 17.88 -15.77
CA GLY A 61 17.04 18.74 -15.50
C GLY A 61 16.75 19.79 -14.42
N LEU A 62 17.18 19.53 -13.18
CA LEU A 62 17.00 20.50 -12.08
C LEU A 62 17.82 21.79 -12.26
N LYS A 63 18.88 21.75 -13.09
CA LYS A 63 19.84 22.84 -13.31
C LYS A 63 19.85 23.35 -14.76
N GLY A 64 18.86 22.97 -15.56
CA GLY A 64 18.81 23.25 -16.99
C GLY A 64 18.96 21.98 -17.84
N PRO A 65 19.31 22.12 -19.13
CA PRO A 65 19.28 21.04 -20.10
C PRO A 65 20.04 19.77 -19.69
N VAL A 66 19.48 18.62 -20.05
CA VAL A 66 20.10 17.31 -19.82
C VAL A 66 20.92 16.82 -21.02
N ALA A 67 21.80 15.85 -20.80
CA ALA A 67 22.55 15.24 -21.89
C ALA A 67 21.64 14.54 -22.91
N ASP A 68 22.02 14.60 -24.19
CA ASP A 68 21.25 14.06 -25.30
C ASP A 68 20.93 12.57 -25.14
N ALA A 69 19.70 12.18 -25.45
CA ALA A 69 19.41 10.79 -25.74
C ALA A 69 19.89 10.47 -27.18
N VAL A 70 20.56 9.34 -27.38
CA VAL A 70 21.16 8.93 -28.65
C VAL A 70 20.73 7.51 -29.05
N THR A 71 20.39 7.35 -30.32
CA THR A 71 20.17 6.05 -30.95
C THR A 71 20.70 6.01 -32.37
N GLU A 72 20.67 4.83 -32.98
CA GLU A 72 21.00 4.63 -34.38
C GLU A 72 19.90 3.87 -35.08
N VAL A 73 19.62 4.26 -36.32
CA VAL A 73 18.67 3.58 -37.20
C VAL A 73 19.27 3.30 -38.56
N GLN A 74 18.71 2.30 -39.23
CA GLN A 74 19.07 1.96 -40.59
C GLN A 74 18.04 2.56 -41.54
N LEU A 75 18.48 3.49 -42.41
CA LEU A 75 17.68 3.98 -43.52
C LEU A 75 17.84 3.01 -44.71
N PRO A 76 16.73 2.51 -45.28
CA PRO A 76 16.78 1.51 -46.36
C PRO A 76 17.27 2.11 -47.68
N GLU A 77 17.03 3.41 -47.90
CA GLU A 77 17.37 4.12 -49.13
C GLU A 77 17.77 5.57 -48.87
N ALA A 78 18.53 6.15 -49.79
CA ALA A 78 18.83 7.58 -49.77
C ALA A 78 17.63 8.32 -50.34
N GLY A 79 17.20 9.41 -49.69
CA GLY A 79 15.96 10.05 -50.09
C GLY A 79 15.67 11.32 -49.33
N GLN A 80 14.53 11.93 -49.66
CA GLN A 80 13.97 13.05 -48.93
C GLN A 80 12.94 12.48 -47.94
N TYR A 81 13.29 12.49 -46.66
CA TYR A 81 12.45 11.98 -45.59
C TYR A 81 11.72 13.13 -44.89
N ARG A 82 10.41 13.00 -44.70
CA ARG A 82 9.67 13.84 -43.76
C ARG A 82 9.88 13.29 -42.35
N LEU A 83 10.22 14.16 -41.41
CA LEU A 83 10.29 13.84 -39.99
C LEU A 83 8.97 14.18 -39.31
N TRP A 84 8.39 13.22 -38.59
CA TRP A 84 7.33 13.43 -37.63
C TRP A 84 7.83 13.12 -36.23
N VAL A 85 7.48 13.93 -35.23
CA VAL A 85 7.83 13.69 -33.82
C VAL A 85 6.57 13.72 -32.99
N ARG A 86 6.28 12.64 -32.25
CA ARG A 86 5.20 12.60 -31.26
C ARG A 86 5.74 13.10 -29.93
N CYS A 87 5.26 14.25 -29.51
CA CYS A 87 5.67 14.91 -28.28
C CYS A 87 4.47 15.63 -27.64
N ARG A 88 4.70 16.19 -26.46
CA ARG A 88 3.69 16.96 -25.73
C ARG A 88 4.27 18.27 -25.26
N ASP A 89 3.61 19.36 -25.64
CA ASP A 89 3.73 20.64 -24.96
C ASP A 89 2.89 20.54 -23.67
N TRP A 90 3.54 20.17 -22.57
CA TRP A 90 2.84 19.79 -21.34
C TRP A 90 2.24 20.96 -20.58
N LEU A 91 2.70 22.17 -20.87
CA LEU A 91 2.15 23.41 -20.35
C LEU A 91 2.20 24.47 -21.46
N PRO A 92 1.23 24.45 -22.41
CA PRO A 92 1.21 25.28 -23.61
C PRO A 92 1.46 26.76 -23.38
N GLU A 93 1.06 27.30 -22.23
CA GLU A 93 1.24 28.70 -21.90
C GLU A 93 2.73 29.10 -21.86
N TYR A 94 3.60 28.18 -21.44
CA TYR A 94 5.04 28.44 -21.25
C TYR A 94 5.94 27.62 -22.19
N SER A 95 5.46 26.48 -22.70
CA SER A 95 6.27 25.48 -23.43
C SER A 95 7.61 25.17 -22.77
N PRO A 96 7.58 24.67 -21.52
CA PRO A 96 8.80 24.47 -20.74
C PRO A 96 9.62 23.26 -21.19
N GLY A 97 9.06 22.27 -21.86
CA GLY A 97 9.74 21.03 -22.26
C GLY A 97 10.29 21.02 -23.69
N LYS A 98 10.96 22.09 -24.13
CA LYS A 98 11.45 22.22 -25.52
C LYS A 98 12.68 21.37 -25.78
N PHE A 99 12.74 20.78 -26.98
CA PHE A 99 13.90 20.02 -27.45
C PHE A 99 14.03 20.10 -28.97
N GLN A 100 15.18 19.69 -29.50
CA GLN A 100 15.44 19.51 -30.93
C GLN A 100 15.81 18.07 -31.26
N VAL A 101 15.59 17.70 -32.52
CA VAL A 101 16.09 16.44 -33.08
C VAL A 101 17.36 16.73 -33.87
N ILE A 102 18.37 15.89 -33.71
CA ILE A 102 19.59 15.92 -34.53
C ILE A 102 19.64 14.63 -35.36
N LEU A 103 19.79 14.78 -36.68
CA LEU A 103 19.89 13.69 -37.65
C LEU A 103 21.31 13.67 -38.23
N GLY A 104 22.12 12.70 -37.81
CA GLY A 104 23.56 12.67 -38.08
C GLY A 104 24.25 13.85 -37.39
N ASP A 105 24.83 14.74 -38.20
CA ASP A 105 25.47 15.98 -37.73
C ASP A 105 24.57 17.22 -37.92
N ARG A 106 23.34 17.03 -38.42
CA ARG A 106 22.42 18.13 -38.73
C ARG A 106 21.34 18.29 -37.66
N THR A 107 21.32 19.45 -37.00
CA THR A 107 20.22 19.86 -36.14
C THR A 107 19.01 20.25 -36.97
N VAL A 108 17.84 19.68 -36.65
CA VAL A 108 16.57 20.05 -37.25
C VAL A 108 16.17 21.44 -36.75
N GLU A 109 15.84 22.35 -37.68
CA GLU A 109 15.50 23.74 -37.36
C GLU A 109 14.27 23.85 -36.46
N ARG A 110 13.29 22.96 -36.65
CA ARG A 110 12.10 22.87 -35.82
C ARG A 110 12.48 22.54 -34.38
N VAL A 111 12.04 23.39 -33.44
CA VAL A 111 12.01 23.09 -32.01
C VAL A 111 10.65 22.47 -31.67
N PHE A 112 10.68 21.33 -31.00
CA PHE A 112 9.54 20.50 -30.62
C PHE A 112 9.12 20.75 -29.17
N GLY A 113 7.90 20.34 -28.79
CA GLY A 113 7.37 20.52 -27.44
C GLY A 113 6.90 21.95 -27.17
N GLN A 114 6.55 22.69 -28.22
CA GLN A 114 6.06 24.07 -28.17
C GLN A 114 4.92 24.35 -29.16
N ASN A 115 4.16 23.32 -29.51
CA ASN A 115 3.09 23.42 -30.49
C ASN A 115 1.83 24.14 -29.98
N LYS A 116 1.79 24.51 -28.69
CA LYS A 116 0.65 25.18 -28.03
C LYS A 116 -0.64 24.36 -28.04
N GLN A 117 -0.56 23.04 -28.25
CA GLN A 117 -1.69 22.12 -28.23
C GLN A 117 -1.74 21.37 -26.90
N LYS A 118 -2.94 21.05 -26.42
CA LYS A 118 -3.11 20.20 -25.24
C LYS A 118 -2.96 18.74 -25.64
N GLY A 119 -2.26 17.98 -24.79
CA GLY A 119 -2.06 16.55 -24.97
C GLY A 119 -0.93 16.22 -25.95
N TRP A 120 -0.87 14.97 -26.35
CA TRP A 120 0.16 14.44 -27.24
C TRP A 120 -0.21 14.61 -28.69
N ALA A 121 0.73 15.07 -29.50
CA ALA A 121 0.50 15.35 -30.92
C ALA A 121 1.74 15.04 -31.76
N TRP A 122 1.50 14.75 -33.04
CA TRP A 122 2.54 14.68 -34.05
C TRP A 122 2.89 16.09 -34.57
N GLU A 123 4.14 16.50 -34.39
CA GLU A 123 4.71 17.72 -34.96
C GLU A 123 5.50 17.41 -36.24
N ASP A 124 5.29 18.21 -37.29
CA ASP A 124 6.03 18.11 -38.56
C ASP A 124 7.42 18.77 -38.39
N GLY A 125 8.46 17.96 -38.52
CA GLY A 125 9.87 18.36 -38.48
C GLY A 125 10.41 18.78 -39.85
N GLY A 126 9.61 18.75 -40.90
CA GLY A 126 9.98 19.12 -42.26
C GLY A 126 10.68 18.01 -43.03
N LEU A 127 11.12 18.35 -44.25
CA LEU A 127 11.78 17.44 -45.19
C LEU A 127 13.31 17.52 -45.07
N HIS A 128 13.95 16.36 -44.94
CA HIS A 128 15.39 16.22 -44.76
C HIS A 128 15.95 15.24 -45.79
N ARG A 129 16.97 15.66 -46.55
CA ARG A 129 17.70 14.76 -47.46
C ARG A 129 18.70 13.95 -46.65
N LEU A 130 18.54 12.63 -46.64
CA LEU A 130 19.34 11.70 -45.82
C LEU A 130 19.94 10.60 -46.70
N PRO A 131 21.18 10.16 -46.43
CA PRO A 131 21.79 9.03 -47.15
C PRO A 131 21.16 7.69 -46.75
N ALA A 132 21.25 6.69 -47.62
CA ALA A 132 21.01 5.30 -47.23
C ALA A 132 22.08 4.89 -46.21
N GLY A 133 21.74 3.97 -45.31
CA GLY A 133 22.72 3.49 -44.34
C GLY A 133 22.34 3.85 -42.91
N LYS A 134 23.36 3.80 -42.06
CA LYS A 134 23.26 4.05 -40.64
C LYS A 134 23.12 5.56 -40.36
N LEU A 135 22.10 5.94 -39.61
CA LEU A 135 21.83 7.31 -39.17
C LEU A 135 21.81 7.37 -37.65
N THR A 136 22.63 8.25 -37.08
CA THR A 136 22.53 8.62 -35.66
C THR A 136 21.39 9.60 -35.47
N VAL A 137 20.55 9.36 -34.47
CA VAL A 137 19.44 10.25 -34.09
C VAL A 137 19.63 10.67 -32.64
N ARG A 138 19.54 11.98 -32.36
CA ARG A 138 19.64 12.51 -31.00
C ARG A 138 18.44 13.36 -30.62
N LEU A 139 18.05 13.29 -29.35
CA LEU A 139 17.13 14.25 -28.72
C LEU A 139 17.94 15.22 -27.88
N HIS A 140 18.02 16.47 -28.35
CA HIS A 140 18.74 17.53 -27.68
C HIS A 140 17.78 18.38 -26.84
N ASP A 141 17.83 18.21 -25.52
CA ASP A 141 17.02 19.00 -24.59
C ASP A 141 17.50 20.46 -24.57
N LEU A 142 16.55 21.40 -24.62
CA LEU A 142 16.86 22.83 -24.62
C LEU A 142 16.56 23.51 -23.28
N THR A 143 15.91 22.82 -22.34
CA THR A 143 15.41 23.49 -21.13
C THR A 143 15.69 22.76 -19.82
N GLY A 144 15.71 21.43 -19.80
CA GLY A 144 15.74 20.64 -18.56
C GLY A 144 14.39 20.49 -17.88
N HIS A 145 13.33 21.12 -18.40
CA HIS A 145 12.05 21.22 -17.70
C HIS A 145 11.00 20.28 -18.30
N TYR A 146 11.25 18.98 -18.17
CA TYR A 146 10.30 17.91 -18.47
C TYR A 146 9.94 17.85 -19.97
N GLY A 147 10.94 17.92 -20.85
CA GLY A 147 10.74 17.63 -22.29
C GLY A 147 10.22 16.21 -22.51
N ARG A 148 9.29 16.02 -23.44
CA ARG A 148 8.57 14.75 -23.66
C ARG A 148 8.67 14.30 -25.11
N CYS A 149 9.18 13.11 -25.34
CA CYS A 149 9.25 12.51 -26.67
C CYS A 149 8.82 11.04 -26.61
N ASP A 150 7.81 10.68 -27.40
CA ASP A 150 7.28 9.32 -27.49
C ASP A 150 7.85 8.59 -28.70
N ALA A 151 7.76 9.18 -29.89
CA ALA A 151 8.21 8.52 -31.11
C ALA A 151 8.69 9.51 -32.18
N LEU A 152 9.54 9.03 -33.08
CA LEU A 152 9.96 9.72 -34.29
C LEU A 152 9.67 8.83 -35.50
N VAL A 153 9.16 9.42 -36.58
CA VAL A 153 8.90 8.71 -37.83
C VAL A 153 9.58 9.44 -38.97
N LEU A 154 10.42 8.74 -39.70
CA LEU A 154 11.04 9.21 -40.94
C LEU A 154 10.38 8.48 -42.11
N THR A 155 9.76 9.20 -43.03
CA THR A 155 9.08 8.59 -44.19
C THR A 155 9.45 9.26 -45.52
N THR A 156 9.63 8.50 -46.59
CA THR A 156 9.72 9.04 -47.96
C THR A 156 8.36 9.31 -48.59
N ASP A 157 7.25 8.89 -47.95
CA ASP A 157 5.90 9.28 -48.35
C ASP A 157 5.57 10.68 -47.85
N ALA A 158 5.67 11.68 -48.73
CA ALA A 158 5.39 13.07 -48.40
C ALA A 158 3.93 13.32 -47.98
N GLY A 159 2.99 12.41 -48.28
CA GLY A 159 1.58 12.48 -47.89
C GLY A 159 1.26 11.69 -46.61
N TYR A 160 2.18 10.89 -46.10
CA TYR A 160 1.96 10.11 -44.89
C TYR A 160 2.08 11.00 -43.64
N ARG A 161 1.03 10.94 -42.80
CA ARG A 161 1.00 11.48 -41.45
C ARG A 161 0.59 10.35 -40.50
N PRO A 162 1.39 10.06 -39.46
CA PRO A 162 0.99 9.10 -38.44
C PRO A 162 -0.37 9.46 -37.79
N PRO A 163 -1.18 8.47 -37.40
CA PRO A 163 -2.48 8.68 -36.76
C PRO A 163 -2.32 9.14 -35.31
N ASP A 164 -3.29 9.93 -34.83
CA ASP A 164 -3.37 10.36 -33.43
C ASP A 164 -4.19 9.38 -32.57
N ASP A 165 -5.10 8.61 -33.18
CA ASP A 165 -5.95 7.67 -32.43
C ASP A 165 -5.17 6.41 -32.01
N LEU A 166 -5.30 6.02 -30.74
CA LEU A 166 -4.50 4.94 -30.15
C LEU A 166 -4.65 3.59 -30.87
N LYS A 167 -5.82 3.29 -31.44
CA LYS A 167 -6.06 2.02 -32.14
C LYS A 167 -5.27 1.95 -33.44
N ARG A 168 -5.36 2.96 -34.30
CA ARG A 168 -4.58 3.03 -35.54
C ARG A 168 -3.11 3.26 -35.25
N LEU A 169 -2.76 4.04 -34.24
CA LEU A 169 -1.37 4.20 -33.80
C LEU A 169 -0.76 2.85 -33.41
N THR A 170 -1.49 2.03 -32.65
CA THR A 170 -1.03 0.67 -32.30
C THR A 170 -0.85 -0.19 -33.56
N ALA A 171 -1.75 -0.08 -34.55
CA ALA A 171 -1.63 -0.79 -35.82
C ALA A 171 -0.38 -0.35 -36.60
N ASP A 172 -0.11 0.95 -36.67
CA ASP A 172 1.05 1.52 -37.36
C ASP A 172 2.37 1.17 -36.66
N ARG A 173 2.39 1.16 -35.32
CA ARG A 173 3.52 0.65 -34.53
C ARG A 173 3.85 -0.79 -34.88
N ILE A 174 2.84 -1.64 -35.03
CA ILE A 174 3.03 -3.05 -35.44
C ILE A 174 3.48 -3.13 -36.91
N ALA A 175 2.88 -2.31 -37.79
CA ALA A 175 3.18 -2.31 -39.22
C ALA A 175 4.61 -1.84 -39.52
N HIS A 176 5.10 -0.83 -38.81
CA HIS A 176 6.39 -0.20 -39.07
C HIS A 176 7.51 -0.63 -38.10
N GLY A 177 7.27 -1.63 -37.25
CA GLY A 177 8.30 -2.21 -36.36
C GLY A 177 8.58 -1.38 -35.10
N GLY A 178 7.67 -0.48 -34.72
CA GLY A 178 7.62 0.16 -33.40
C GLY A 178 7.45 -0.87 -32.28
N VAL A 179 6.64 -1.91 -32.50
CA VAL A 179 6.56 -3.09 -31.62
C VAL A 179 6.82 -4.41 -32.34
N SER A 180 7.26 -5.45 -31.62
CA SER A 180 7.46 -6.77 -32.21
C SER A 180 6.14 -7.34 -32.73
N ARG A 181 6.13 -7.85 -33.97
CA ARG A 181 4.96 -8.56 -34.53
C ARG A 181 4.77 -9.94 -33.89
N GLN A 182 5.86 -10.56 -33.46
CA GLN A 182 5.82 -11.84 -32.78
C GLN A 182 5.33 -11.65 -31.35
N VAL A 183 4.33 -12.43 -30.95
CA VAL A 183 3.95 -12.58 -29.55
C VAL A 183 4.71 -13.78 -28.98
N LYS A 184 5.47 -13.58 -27.91
CA LYS A 184 6.16 -14.65 -27.21
C LYS A 184 5.27 -15.17 -26.09
N ASP A 185 4.83 -16.41 -26.22
CA ASP A 185 4.11 -17.11 -25.15
C ASP A 185 5.07 -17.47 -24.01
N LEU A 186 4.60 -17.23 -22.78
CA LEU A 186 5.28 -17.59 -21.53
C LEU A 186 4.32 -18.41 -20.66
N GLY A 187 4.87 -19.41 -19.97
CA GLY A 187 4.12 -20.32 -19.10
C GLY A 187 3.92 -21.73 -19.69
N PRO A 188 2.92 -22.50 -19.22
CA PRO A 188 1.91 -22.07 -18.25
C PRO A 188 2.53 -21.78 -16.87
N TYR A 189 2.02 -20.73 -16.24
CA TYR A 189 2.24 -20.43 -14.84
C TYR A 189 1.07 -20.96 -14.01
N ASP A 190 1.33 -21.33 -12.76
CA ASP A 190 0.26 -21.58 -11.80
C ASP A 190 -0.37 -20.26 -11.38
N THR A 191 0.46 -19.25 -11.13
CA THR A 191 0.06 -17.92 -10.67
C THR A 191 0.71 -16.82 -11.50
N VAL A 192 -0.08 -15.86 -11.97
CA VAL A 192 0.42 -14.63 -12.61
C VAL A 192 0.03 -13.44 -11.75
N VAL A 193 1.02 -12.70 -11.25
CA VAL A 193 0.84 -11.51 -10.41
C VAL A 193 1.24 -10.27 -11.20
N VAL A 194 0.38 -9.26 -11.23
CA VAL A 194 0.66 -8.00 -11.95
C VAL A 194 0.72 -6.84 -10.96
N GLY A 195 1.86 -6.15 -10.90
CA GLY A 195 2.14 -5.01 -10.04
C GLY A 195 3.17 -5.32 -8.95
N GLY A 196 4.34 -4.71 -9.03
CA GLY A 196 5.50 -4.94 -8.14
C GLY A 196 5.54 -4.09 -6.86
N GLY A 197 4.39 -3.66 -6.35
CA GLY A 197 4.31 -3.05 -5.01
C GLY A 197 4.45 -4.11 -3.89
N LEU A 198 4.44 -3.68 -2.62
CA LEU A 198 4.50 -4.64 -1.49
C LEU A 198 3.46 -5.77 -1.62
N ALA A 199 2.22 -5.44 -2.02
CA ALA A 199 1.16 -6.42 -2.25
C ALA A 199 1.58 -7.49 -3.28
N GLY A 200 1.99 -7.09 -4.49
CA GLY A 200 2.30 -8.07 -5.54
C GLY A 200 3.63 -8.79 -5.33
N THR A 201 4.66 -8.13 -4.77
CA THR A 201 5.89 -8.83 -4.40
C THR A 201 5.62 -9.89 -3.34
N PHE A 202 4.84 -9.58 -2.29
CA PHE A 202 4.53 -10.56 -1.25
C PHE A 202 3.60 -11.66 -1.75
N ALA A 203 2.64 -11.34 -2.63
CA ALA A 203 1.80 -12.35 -3.28
C ALA A 203 2.62 -13.33 -4.12
N ALA A 204 3.56 -12.81 -4.93
CA ALA A 204 4.40 -13.63 -5.78
C ALA A 204 5.33 -14.55 -4.97
N VAL A 205 5.99 -13.99 -3.94
CA VAL A 205 6.86 -14.74 -3.03
C VAL A 205 6.07 -15.82 -2.27
N ALA A 206 4.92 -15.46 -1.68
CA ALA A 206 4.08 -16.42 -0.96
C ALA A 206 3.58 -17.55 -1.87
N SER A 207 3.15 -17.23 -3.10
CA SER A 207 2.72 -18.25 -4.06
C SER A 207 3.87 -19.18 -4.47
N ALA A 208 5.05 -18.63 -4.75
CA ALA A 208 6.25 -19.39 -5.09
C ALA A 208 6.68 -20.35 -3.97
N ARG A 209 6.66 -19.88 -2.72
CA ARG A 209 6.95 -20.68 -1.51
C ARG A 209 5.94 -21.79 -1.26
N MET A 210 4.69 -21.61 -1.69
CA MET A 210 3.67 -22.66 -1.69
C MET A 210 3.80 -23.65 -2.88
N GLY A 211 4.87 -23.55 -3.68
CA GLY A 211 5.16 -24.47 -4.78
C GLY A 211 4.48 -24.12 -6.10
N CYS A 212 4.01 -22.89 -6.29
CA CYS A 212 3.51 -22.40 -7.58
C CYS A 212 4.66 -21.90 -8.45
N LYS A 213 4.72 -22.32 -9.71
CA LYS A 213 5.48 -21.58 -10.73
C LYS A 213 4.79 -20.26 -10.97
N THR A 214 5.44 -19.17 -10.59
CA THR A 214 4.83 -17.85 -10.45
C THR A 214 5.52 -16.85 -11.37
N ALA A 215 4.75 -16.01 -12.06
CA ALA A 215 5.26 -14.83 -12.76
C ALA A 215 4.90 -13.57 -11.99
N LEU A 216 5.88 -12.68 -11.77
CA LEU A 216 5.64 -11.32 -11.26
C LEU A 216 5.95 -10.30 -12.36
N ILE A 217 4.93 -9.60 -12.82
CA ILE A 217 5.00 -8.60 -13.90
C ILE A 217 4.99 -7.20 -13.27
N GLN A 218 6.01 -6.40 -13.56
CA GLN A 218 6.15 -5.03 -13.08
C GLN A 218 6.54 -4.09 -14.23
N ASN A 219 5.78 -3.01 -14.40
CA ASN A 219 5.91 -2.10 -15.53
C ASN A 219 7.15 -1.19 -15.50
N ARG A 220 7.90 -1.20 -14.39
CA ARG A 220 9.06 -0.33 -14.12
C ARG A 220 10.30 -1.14 -13.74
N PRO A 221 11.50 -0.55 -13.74
CA PRO A 221 12.74 -1.27 -13.43
C PRO A 221 12.92 -1.57 -11.94
N VAL A 222 12.00 -1.13 -11.07
CA VAL A 222 12.11 -1.29 -9.61
C VAL A 222 10.82 -1.83 -8.99
N LEU A 223 10.99 -2.53 -7.86
CA LEU A 223 9.90 -2.98 -6.99
C LEU A 223 9.63 -1.96 -5.88
N GLY A 224 8.50 -2.11 -5.18
CA GLY A 224 8.13 -1.31 -3.99
C GLY A 224 6.93 -0.39 -4.18
N GLY A 225 6.45 -0.19 -5.41
CA GLY A 225 5.29 0.67 -5.67
C GLY A 225 5.54 2.09 -5.13
N ASN A 226 4.67 2.60 -4.25
CA ASN A 226 4.89 3.92 -3.61
C ASN A 226 6.14 3.96 -2.71
N ALA A 227 6.66 2.81 -2.28
CA ALA A 227 7.92 2.69 -1.54
C ALA A 227 9.17 2.62 -2.41
N SER A 228 9.00 2.55 -3.73
CA SER A 228 10.12 2.47 -4.65
C SER A 228 11.03 3.68 -4.51
N THR A 229 12.25 3.52 -5.00
CA THR A 229 13.27 4.56 -5.10
C THR A 229 12.83 5.76 -5.96
N GLU A 230 11.76 5.62 -6.74
CA GLU A 230 11.20 6.66 -7.61
C GLU A 230 10.18 7.57 -6.88
N ILE A 231 9.58 7.11 -5.78
CA ILE A 231 8.48 7.80 -5.06
C ILE A 231 8.82 8.01 -3.57
N LEU A 232 9.48 7.03 -2.96
CA LEU A 232 10.08 7.04 -1.62
C LEU A 232 9.10 7.18 -0.44
N VAL A 233 7.80 6.94 -0.61
CA VAL A 233 6.86 6.94 0.52
C VAL A 233 7.22 5.78 1.45
N ALA A 234 7.56 6.09 2.69
CA ALA A 234 7.97 5.07 3.66
C ALA A 234 6.82 4.09 3.92
N PRO A 235 7.04 2.76 3.83
CA PRO A 235 6.06 1.76 4.23
C PRO A 235 5.69 1.94 5.70
N GLN A 236 4.44 2.31 5.94
CA GLN A 236 3.83 2.37 7.25
C GLN A 236 2.80 1.25 7.39
N GLY A 237 2.33 1.06 8.62
CA GLY A 237 1.43 -0.03 8.99
C GLY A 237 0.68 0.27 10.28
N ASP A 238 0.68 -0.67 11.21
CA ASP A 238 0.02 -0.60 12.49
C ASP A 238 0.64 0.46 13.39
N THR A 239 -0.18 1.39 13.85
CA THR A 239 0.21 2.47 14.76
C THR A 239 -0.59 2.47 16.05
N THR A 240 -1.37 1.42 16.31
CA THR A 240 -2.13 1.24 17.55
C THR A 240 -1.21 1.15 18.77
N ARG A 241 0.07 0.79 18.58
CA ARG A 241 1.12 0.73 19.64
C ARG A 241 0.67 -0.11 20.85
N GLU A 242 -0.06 -1.21 20.62
CA GLU A 242 -0.44 -2.10 21.72
C GLU A 242 0.81 -2.56 22.49
N PRO A 243 0.78 -2.60 23.85
CA PRO A 243 1.91 -3.06 24.63
C PRO A 243 2.36 -4.45 24.19
N LEU A 244 3.68 -4.65 24.09
CA LEU A 244 4.31 -5.90 23.66
C LEU A 244 3.91 -6.39 22.25
N ASP A 245 3.22 -5.57 21.44
CA ASP A 245 2.91 -5.95 20.07
C ASP A 245 4.15 -5.84 19.18
N PRO A 246 4.58 -6.92 18.53
CA PRO A 246 5.72 -6.88 17.61
C PRO A 246 5.42 -6.19 16.27
N GLY A 247 4.18 -5.73 16.05
CA GLY A 247 3.73 -5.19 14.77
C GLY A 247 3.46 -6.32 13.76
N GLU A 248 3.41 -5.97 12.48
CA GLU A 248 3.09 -6.94 11.43
C GLU A 248 4.20 -7.98 11.26
N GLY A 249 3.80 -9.26 11.27
CA GLY A 249 4.65 -10.42 11.01
C GLY A 249 4.46 -11.00 9.61
N GLY A 250 5.25 -12.02 9.28
CA GLY A 250 5.26 -12.66 7.96
C GLY A 250 6.36 -12.11 7.06
N ILE A 251 6.15 -12.04 5.75
CA ILE A 251 7.18 -11.64 4.77
C ILE A 251 7.73 -10.24 5.06
N ILE A 252 6.92 -9.33 5.62
CA ILE A 252 7.39 -7.99 5.99
C ILE A 252 8.59 -8.03 6.95
N GLU A 253 8.68 -9.01 7.85
CA GLU A 253 9.82 -9.14 8.79
C GLU A 253 11.15 -9.40 8.06
N GLU A 254 11.12 -9.96 6.84
CA GLU A 254 12.31 -10.25 6.03
C GLU A 254 12.85 -9.02 5.29
N VAL A 255 12.03 -7.98 5.14
CA VAL A 255 12.39 -6.75 4.39
C VAL A 255 12.31 -5.48 5.24
N ARG A 256 12.19 -5.61 6.57
CA ARG A 256 12.38 -4.50 7.52
C ARG A 256 13.87 -4.17 7.64
N GLY A 257 14.19 -2.89 7.83
CA GLY A 257 15.56 -2.41 8.01
C GLY A 257 15.81 -1.06 7.33
N SER A 258 16.99 -0.50 7.57
CA SER A 258 17.40 0.81 7.02
C SER A 258 18.74 0.78 6.26
N GLU A 259 19.44 -0.35 6.24
CA GLU A 259 20.77 -0.45 5.60
C GLU A 259 20.70 -0.24 4.07
N GLU A 260 19.58 -0.63 3.46
CA GLU A 260 19.32 -0.50 2.02
C GLU A 260 17.97 0.19 1.76
N GLY A 261 17.70 0.58 0.53
CA GLY A 261 16.36 1.03 0.13
C GLY A 261 15.35 -0.13 0.11
N TYR A 262 14.06 0.20 0.09
CA TYR A 262 12.99 -0.82 0.06
C TYR A 262 12.97 -1.57 -1.29
N SER A 263 13.28 -0.90 -2.41
CA SER A 263 13.32 -1.53 -3.73
C SER A 263 14.34 -2.66 -3.79
N GLU A 264 15.53 -2.43 -3.26
CA GLU A 264 16.66 -3.36 -3.26
C GLU A 264 16.36 -4.59 -2.42
N ARG A 265 15.79 -4.40 -1.22
CA ARG A 265 15.37 -5.52 -0.36
C ARG A 265 14.28 -6.38 -1.01
N LEU A 266 13.29 -5.75 -1.65
CA LEU A 266 12.23 -6.47 -2.34
C LEU A 266 12.75 -7.23 -3.58
N LEU A 267 13.72 -6.65 -4.28
CA LEU A 267 14.37 -7.30 -5.42
C LEU A 267 15.13 -8.56 -4.97
N LYS A 268 15.95 -8.44 -3.92
CA LYS A 268 16.67 -9.60 -3.34
C LYS A 268 15.71 -10.67 -2.85
N LEU A 269 14.62 -10.28 -2.17
CA LEU A 269 13.59 -11.20 -1.72
C LEU A 269 12.99 -11.98 -2.91
N ALA A 270 12.57 -11.28 -3.97
CA ALA A 270 11.96 -11.94 -5.14
C ALA A 270 12.96 -12.84 -5.89
N GLN A 271 14.21 -12.40 -6.06
CA GLN A 271 15.25 -13.17 -6.75
C GLN A 271 15.71 -14.42 -6.00
N ALA A 272 15.50 -14.47 -4.68
CA ALA A 272 15.84 -15.63 -3.86
C ALA A 272 14.84 -16.79 -4.03
N GLU A 273 13.67 -16.56 -4.64
CA GLU A 273 12.62 -17.57 -4.79
C GLU A 273 12.78 -18.36 -6.10
N PRO A 274 13.10 -19.66 -6.05
CA PRO A 274 13.42 -20.45 -7.26
C PRO A 274 12.21 -20.70 -8.16
N ASN A 275 10.98 -20.59 -7.64
CA ASN A 275 9.75 -20.78 -8.40
C ASN A 275 9.15 -19.45 -8.92
N LEU A 276 9.90 -18.34 -8.82
CA LEU A 276 9.44 -17.00 -9.19
C LEU A 276 10.21 -16.44 -10.38
N ASP A 277 9.54 -16.28 -11.52
CA ASP A 277 10.05 -15.54 -12.66
C ASP A 277 9.68 -14.05 -12.52
N LEU A 278 10.69 -13.18 -12.42
CA LEU A 278 10.51 -11.72 -12.30
C LEU A 278 10.65 -11.01 -13.65
N PHE A 279 9.64 -10.25 -14.04
CA PHE A 279 9.58 -9.47 -15.28
C PHE A 279 9.48 -7.97 -14.97
N LEU A 280 10.63 -7.31 -14.85
CA LEU A 280 10.74 -5.85 -14.78
C LEU A 280 10.59 -5.21 -16.16
N ASP A 281 10.36 -3.90 -16.21
CA ASP A 281 10.16 -3.15 -17.46
C ASP A 281 9.13 -3.82 -18.40
N THR A 282 8.09 -4.43 -17.80
CA THR A 282 7.09 -5.22 -18.52
C THR A 282 5.70 -4.70 -18.16
N HIS A 283 5.07 -3.98 -19.08
CA HIS A 283 3.77 -3.35 -18.85
C HIS A 283 2.65 -4.26 -19.34
N ALA A 284 1.72 -4.64 -18.46
CA ALA A 284 0.52 -5.37 -18.87
C ALA A 284 -0.37 -4.47 -19.73
N THR A 285 -0.93 -5.00 -20.81
CA THR A 285 -1.70 -4.23 -21.81
C THR A 285 -3.11 -4.78 -22.04
N GLY A 286 -3.46 -5.90 -21.40
CA GLY A 286 -4.77 -6.49 -21.52
C GLY A 286 -4.82 -7.91 -20.93
N VAL A 287 -6.00 -8.52 -21.03
CA VAL A 287 -6.23 -9.93 -20.71
C VAL A 287 -6.88 -10.65 -21.88
N GLU A 288 -6.62 -11.94 -21.97
CA GLU A 288 -7.37 -12.86 -22.84
C GLU A 288 -8.30 -13.68 -21.95
N MET A 289 -9.60 -13.68 -22.29
CA MET A 289 -10.62 -14.42 -21.55
C MET A 289 -10.83 -15.83 -22.12
N GLU A 290 -11.04 -16.80 -21.25
CA GLU A 290 -11.53 -18.14 -21.59
C GLU A 290 -12.99 -18.24 -21.13
N GLY A 291 -13.93 -17.94 -22.04
CA GLY A 291 -15.34 -17.80 -21.66
C GLY A 291 -15.63 -16.47 -20.97
N LYS A 292 -16.66 -16.43 -20.13
CA LYS A 292 -17.19 -15.18 -19.55
C LYS A 292 -16.62 -14.81 -18.18
N ASP A 293 -16.10 -15.79 -17.43
CA ASP A 293 -15.79 -15.69 -16.00
C ASP A 293 -14.39 -16.23 -15.66
N ARG A 294 -13.50 -16.35 -16.65
CA ARG A 294 -12.16 -16.91 -16.45
C ARG A 294 -11.14 -16.23 -17.36
N ILE A 295 -10.00 -15.87 -16.80
CA ILE A 295 -8.86 -15.32 -17.54
C ILE A 295 -7.99 -16.49 -18.02
N ALA A 296 -7.58 -16.47 -19.29
CA ALA A 296 -6.64 -17.43 -19.90
C ALA A 296 -5.20 -16.94 -19.81
N ALA A 297 -4.98 -15.65 -20.08
CA ALA A 297 -3.65 -15.05 -20.12
C ALA A 297 -3.67 -13.55 -19.86
N VAL A 298 -2.53 -13.03 -19.39
CA VAL A 298 -2.22 -11.59 -19.39
C VAL A 298 -1.37 -11.26 -20.61
N LEU A 299 -1.73 -10.20 -21.32
CA LEU A 299 -0.94 -9.62 -22.41
C LEU A 299 -0.04 -8.53 -21.85
N ALA A 300 1.19 -8.43 -22.35
CA ALA A 300 2.12 -7.40 -21.93
C ALA A 300 3.08 -6.97 -23.04
N LEU A 301 3.74 -5.84 -22.83
CA LEU A 301 4.82 -5.31 -23.65
C LEU A 301 6.08 -5.15 -22.80
N GLN A 302 7.19 -5.74 -23.23
CA GLN A 302 8.48 -5.46 -22.63
C GLN A 302 9.03 -4.15 -23.22
N VAL A 303 9.18 -3.14 -22.36
CA VAL A 303 9.41 -1.74 -22.71
C VAL A 303 10.73 -1.51 -23.46
N LYS A 304 11.79 -2.22 -23.09
CA LYS A 304 13.14 -2.02 -23.65
C LYS A 304 13.42 -2.79 -24.94
N THR A 305 12.68 -3.87 -25.20
CA THR A 305 12.90 -4.82 -26.30
C THR A 305 11.78 -4.84 -27.30
N LYS A 306 10.67 -4.14 -27.02
CA LYS A 306 9.42 -4.15 -27.80
C LYS A 306 8.70 -5.48 -27.87
N GLN A 307 9.17 -6.48 -27.14
CA GLN A 307 8.65 -7.83 -27.25
C GLN A 307 7.24 -7.86 -26.68
N ARG A 308 6.27 -8.26 -27.51
CA ARG A 308 4.91 -8.57 -27.05
C ARG A 308 4.93 -9.92 -26.36
N LEU A 309 4.37 -9.99 -25.17
CA LEU A 309 4.38 -11.17 -24.29
C LEU A 309 2.95 -11.62 -24.00
N ARG A 310 2.77 -12.92 -23.86
CA ARG A 310 1.50 -13.53 -23.48
C ARG A 310 1.74 -14.54 -22.35
N PHE A 311 1.27 -14.22 -21.16
CA PHE A 311 1.48 -14.99 -19.93
C PHE A 311 0.27 -15.89 -19.66
N LYS A 312 0.36 -17.18 -20.04
CA LYS A 312 -0.66 -18.19 -19.71
C LYS A 312 -0.62 -18.52 -18.23
N GLY A 313 -1.76 -18.55 -17.55
CA GLY A 313 -1.85 -18.76 -16.11
C GLY A 313 -3.09 -19.53 -15.66
N THR A 314 -3.08 -20.08 -14.45
CA THR A 314 -4.26 -20.71 -13.83
C THR A 314 -4.99 -19.75 -12.90
N ILE A 315 -4.26 -19.07 -12.02
CA ILE A 315 -4.73 -18.04 -11.10
C ILE A 315 -4.06 -16.72 -11.43
N PHE A 316 -4.82 -15.63 -11.36
CA PHE A 316 -4.34 -14.27 -11.61
C PHE A 316 -4.54 -13.42 -10.35
N ILE A 317 -3.57 -12.56 -10.05
CA ILE A 317 -3.64 -11.65 -8.89
C ILE A 317 -3.38 -10.22 -9.37
N ASP A 318 -4.41 -9.38 -9.27
CA ASP A 318 -4.32 -7.96 -9.56
C ASP A 318 -3.73 -7.21 -8.35
N CYS A 319 -2.50 -6.75 -8.50
CA CYS A 319 -1.77 -5.93 -7.55
C CYS A 319 -1.34 -4.59 -8.19
N THR A 320 -1.97 -4.20 -9.30
CA THR A 320 -1.64 -2.96 -10.04
C THR A 320 -1.93 -1.71 -9.21
N GLY A 321 -2.85 -1.82 -8.26
CA GLY A 321 -3.37 -0.71 -7.45
C GLY A 321 -4.33 0.19 -8.22
N ASP A 322 -4.45 0.02 -9.55
CA ASP A 322 -5.44 0.63 -10.42
C ASP A 322 -6.56 -0.36 -10.80
N GLY A 323 -6.46 -1.64 -10.41
CA GLY A 323 -7.44 -2.68 -10.74
C GLY A 323 -7.50 -3.02 -12.24
N ALA A 324 -6.40 -2.82 -12.97
CA ALA A 324 -6.39 -2.88 -14.42
C ALA A 324 -6.76 -4.27 -14.97
N ILE A 325 -6.25 -5.34 -14.37
CA ILE A 325 -6.52 -6.72 -14.79
C ILE A 325 -7.99 -7.04 -14.57
N GLY A 326 -8.55 -6.66 -13.42
CA GLY A 326 -9.97 -6.85 -13.12
C GLY A 326 -10.87 -6.08 -14.09
N VAL A 327 -10.58 -4.82 -14.36
CA VAL A 327 -11.37 -4.00 -15.28
C VAL A 327 -11.32 -4.56 -16.70
N TRP A 328 -10.15 -4.95 -17.20
CA TRP A 328 -10.03 -5.58 -18.53
C TRP A 328 -10.74 -6.92 -18.63
N ALA A 329 -10.83 -7.66 -17.52
CA ALA A 329 -11.57 -8.92 -17.44
C ALA A 329 -13.09 -8.73 -17.28
N GLY A 330 -13.59 -7.50 -17.11
CA GLY A 330 -15.02 -7.20 -16.97
C GLY A 330 -15.56 -7.31 -15.54
N VAL A 331 -14.69 -7.25 -14.52
CA VAL A 331 -15.10 -7.24 -13.10
C VAL A 331 -15.86 -5.96 -12.78
N GLU A 332 -16.94 -6.07 -11.99
CA GLU A 332 -17.61 -4.89 -11.45
C GLU A 332 -16.66 -4.10 -10.55
N TYR A 333 -16.63 -2.77 -10.70
CA TYR A 333 -15.79 -1.90 -9.88
C TYR A 333 -16.53 -0.64 -9.42
N ARG A 334 -15.90 0.07 -8.48
CA ARG A 334 -16.29 1.41 -8.02
C ARG A 334 -15.13 2.37 -8.20
N HIS A 335 -15.46 3.63 -8.41
CA HIS A 335 -14.53 4.74 -8.44
C HIS A 335 -15.22 5.96 -7.79
N GLY A 336 -14.45 6.75 -7.05
CA GLY A 336 -14.99 7.90 -6.34
C GLY A 336 -15.45 7.59 -4.91
N ARG A 337 -16.42 8.34 -4.40
CA ARG A 337 -17.01 8.18 -3.06
C ARG A 337 -18.46 7.76 -3.17
N GLU A 338 -18.82 6.67 -2.48
CA GLU A 338 -20.20 6.21 -2.41
C GLU A 338 -21.08 7.18 -1.60
N PRO A 339 -22.38 7.33 -1.93
CA PRO A 339 -23.28 8.13 -1.10
C PRO A 339 -23.44 7.49 0.28
N ARG A 340 -23.65 8.32 1.29
CA ARG A 340 -23.90 7.89 2.68
C ARG A 340 -25.04 6.89 2.77
N SER A 341 -26.07 7.03 1.95
CA SER A 341 -27.21 6.11 1.91
C SER A 341 -26.86 4.67 1.48
N MET A 342 -25.71 4.44 0.83
CA MET A 342 -25.33 3.11 0.34
C MET A 342 -24.84 2.18 1.47
N TYR A 343 -24.02 2.70 2.38
CA TYR A 343 -23.42 1.91 3.47
C TYR A 343 -23.65 2.52 4.87
N HIS A 344 -24.37 3.63 4.96
CA HIS A 344 -24.60 4.39 6.19
C HIS A 344 -23.31 4.81 6.90
N GLU A 345 -22.25 5.08 6.14
CA GLU A 345 -20.94 5.50 6.66
C GLU A 345 -20.95 6.99 7.02
N SER A 346 -20.53 7.32 8.23
CA SER A 346 -20.62 8.69 8.76
C SER A 346 -19.78 9.69 7.95
N ARG A 347 -18.67 9.20 7.36
CA ARG A 347 -17.71 9.98 6.57
C ARG A 347 -18.00 10.00 5.07
N ALA A 348 -18.97 9.23 4.62
CA ALA A 348 -19.40 9.27 3.23
C ALA A 348 -20.16 10.59 2.94
N PRO A 349 -20.01 11.15 1.73
CA PRO A 349 -20.78 12.32 1.31
C PRO A 349 -22.27 11.99 1.19
N GLU A 350 -23.16 12.97 1.34
CA GLU A 350 -24.61 12.75 1.21
C GLU A 350 -24.99 12.18 -0.17
N ALA A 351 -24.42 12.77 -1.22
CA ALA A 351 -24.49 12.26 -2.58
C ALA A 351 -23.13 11.72 -3.00
N GLY A 352 -23.13 10.60 -3.72
CA GLY A 352 -21.91 10.02 -4.25
C GLY A 352 -21.34 10.91 -5.35
N ASP A 353 -20.01 10.86 -5.51
CA ASP A 353 -19.29 11.59 -6.54
C ASP A 353 -18.08 10.80 -7.04
N SER A 354 -17.41 11.30 -8.08
CA SER A 354 -16.21 10.69 -8.66
C SER A 354 -14.92 11.11 -7.95
N HIS A 355 -14.98 11.79 -6.81
CA HIS A 355 -13.79 12.31 -6.15
C HIS A 355 -13.03 11.19 -5.42
N THR A 356 -11.70 11.28 -5.40
CA THR A 356 -10.83 10.33 -4.70
C THR A 356 -9.83 11.06 -3.82
N MET A 357 -9.02 10.29 -3.09
CA MET A 357 -7.71 10.78 -2.62
C MET A 357 -6.78 10.99 -3.84
N GLY A 358 -6.02 12.07 -3.82
CA GLY A 358 -5.12 12.47 -4.90
C GLY A 358 -3.81 11.68 -4.96
N GLY A 359 -2.91 12.14 -5.82
CA GLY A 359 -1.55 11.64 -5.95
C GLY A 359 -0.54 12.60 -5.30
N THR A 360 0.62 12.07 -4.90
CA THR A 360 1.70 12.88 -4.33
C THR A 360 2.99 12.80 -5.14
N LEU A 361 3.73 13.92 -5.16
CA LEU A 361 5.15 13.98 -5.54
C LEU A 361 5.94 14.52 -4.35
N ARG A 362 7.25 14.25 -4.35
CA ARG A 362 8.16 14.61 -3.26
C ARG A 362 9.44 15.21 -3.79
N TYR A 363 10.20 15.87 -2.93
CA TYR A 363 11.46 16.48 -3.31
C TYR A 363 12.53 16.32 -2.23
N ALA A 364 13.78 16.11 -2.63
CA ALA A 364 14.92 16.02 -1.75
C ALA A 364 15.82 17.23 -1.89
N THR A 365 16.47 17.56 -0.79
CA THR A 365 17.39 18.67 -0.68
C THR A 365 18.69 18.20 -0.04
N GLN A 366 19.77 18.95 -0.28
CA GLN A 366 21.05 18.73 0.36
C GLN A 366 21.58 20.03 0.96
N LEU A 367 22.02 19.98 2.21
CA LEU A 367 22.73 21.10 2.83
C LEU A 367 24.14 21.20 2.24
N ARG A 368 24.53 22.41 1.86
CA ARG A 368 25.83 22.72 1.27
C ARG A 368 26.66 23.60 2.21
N PRO A 369 28.01 23.53 2.13
CA PRO A 369 28.86 24.39 2.95
C PRO A 369 28.69 25.88 2.63
N GLN A 370 28.34 26.21 1.39
CA GLN A 370 28.20 27.57 0.90
C GLN A 370 26.76 27.85 0.43
N PRO A 371 26.32 29.12 0.46
CA PRO A 371 25.06 29.56 -0.12
C PRO A 371 24.89 29.13 -1.58
N ILE A 372 23.71 28.63 -1.93
CA ILE A 372 23.35 28.32 -3.32
C ILE A 372 22.11 29.12 -3.68
N ALA A 373 22.20 29.98 -4.70
CA ALA A 373 21.04 30.72 -5.20
C ALA A 373 20.06 29.78 -5.92
N PHE A 374 18.78 30.14 -5.93
CA PHE A 374 17.77 29.43 -6.68
C PHE A 374 16.90 30.42 -7.45
N THR A 375 16.76 30.19 -8.75
CA THR A 375 15.86 30.94 -9.62
C THR A 375 14.78 30.00 -10.10
N ALA A 376 13.55 30.24 -9.66
CA ALA A 376 12.42 29.42 -10.06
C ALA A 376 12.03 29.69 -11.53
N PRO A 377 11.70 28.64 -12.29
CA PRO A 377 11.26 28.79 -13.67
C PRO A 377 9.92 29.53 -13.74
N GLU A 378 9.63 30.18 -14.87
CA GLU A 378 8.45 31.05 -15.03
C GLU A 378 7.12 30.32 -14.85
N TRP A 379 7.08 29.02 -15.18
CA TRP A 379 5.90 28.17 -15.11
C TRP A 379 5.56 27.67 -13.71
N ALA A 380 6.47 27.81 -12.75
CA ALA A 380 6.24 27.41 -11.36
C ALA A 380 5.15 28.26 -10.72
N HIS A 381 4.39 27.68 -9.79
CA HIS A 381 3.44 28.46 -9.00
C HIS A 381 4.16 29.51 -8.16
N ARG A 382 3.50 30.64 -7.92
CA ARG A 382 4.03 31.73 -7.09
C ARG A 382 3.31 31.76 -5.75
N PHE A 383 4.07 31.59 -4.69
CA PHE A 383 3.59 31.70 -3.31
C PHE A 383 4.42 32.79 -2.60
N PRO A 384 4.10 34.08 -2.80
CA PRO A 384 4.90 35.17 -2.24
C PRO A 384 4.82 35.28 -0.71
N ARG A 385 3.81 34.67 -0.06
CA ARG A 385 3.55 34.83 1.36
C ARG A 385 3.35 33.48 2.06
N CYS A 386 3.61 33.44 3.37
CA CYS A 386 3.44 32.21 4.14
C CYS A 386 1.97 31.78 4.25
N GLU A 387 1.05 32.74 4.15
CA GLU A 387 -0.40 32.58 4.22
C GLU A 387 -1.00 31.94 2.97
N ASP A 388 -0.22 31.84 1.89
CA ASP A 388 -0.65 31.14 0.67
C ASP A 388 -0.66 29.60 0.85
N PHE A 389 -0.12 29.10 1.98
CA PHE A 389 -0.12 27.69 2.35
C PHE A 389 -1.18 27.40 3.42
N GLY A 390 -2.04 26.42 3.13
CA GLY A 390 -2.99 25.91 4.11
C GLY A 390 -2.29 25.22 5.31
N PRO A 391 -3.07 24.85 6.34
CA PRO A 391 -2.55 24.17 7.53
C PRO A 391 -1.64 22.99 7.17
N SER A 392 -0.46 22.93 7.79
CA SER A 392 0.54 21.87 7.64
C SER A 392 1.05 21.61 6.20
N ARG A 393 0.94 22.59 5.29
CA ARG A 393 1.43 22.50 3.90
C ARG A 393 2.61 23.42 3.57
N HIS A 394 3.14 24.14 4.56
CA HIS A 394 4.31 25.00 4.37
C HIS A 394 5.55 24.16 3.96
N PRO A 395 6.46 24.67 3.10
CA PRO A 395 7.64 23.94 2.64
C PRO A 395 8.55 23.42 3.76
N GLN A 396 9.18 22.27 3.52
CA GLN A 396 10.11 21.59 4.43
C GLN A 396 11.53 21.59 3.83
N LEU A 397 12.54 21.92 4.63
CA LEU A 397 13.94 21.96 4.16
C LEU A 397 14.64 20.61 4.17
N GLN A 398 14.16 19.64 4.96
CA GLN A 398 14.73 18.29 5.02
C GLN A 398 13.85 17.32 4.24
N PHE A 399 14.49 16.38 3.55
CA PHE A 399 13.79 15.26 2.93
C PHE A 399 13.12 14.38 3.99
N GLY A 400 11.94 13.86 3.66
CA GLY A 400 11.16 13.03 4.58
C GLY A 400 9.97 13.77 5.16
N GLY A 401 9.66 13.49 6.42
CA GLY A 401 8.64 14.20 7.18
C GLY A 401 7.25 14.12 6.54
N TRP A 402 6.58 15.27 6.50
CA TRP A 402 5.17 15.41 6.13
C TRP A 402 4.97 15.68 4.64
N GLN A 403 5.99 15.52 3.79
CA GLN A 403 5.91 15.86 2.35
C GLN A 403 4.86 15.06 1.56
N TRP A 404 4.34 13.95 2.11
CA TRP A 404 3.28 13.18 1.46
C TRP A 404 1.94 13.95 1.36
N VAL A 405 1.78 15.10 2.02
CA VAL A 405 0.61 15.99 1.85
C VAL A 405 0.69 16.93 0.66
N ILE A 406 1.82 16.92 -0.06
CA ILE A 406 1.93 17.61 -1.34
C ILE A 406 1.15 16.76 -2.33
N GLU A 407 -0.16 17.03 -2.36
CA GLU A 407 -1.15 16.18 -3.00
C GLU A 407 -2.08 16.98 -3.89
N TYR A 408 -2.48 16.39 -5.00
CA TYR A 408 -3.40 16.99 -5.95
C TYR A 408 -4.11 15.89 -6.74
N GLY A 409 -5.23 16.25 -7.39
CA GLY A 409 -5.90 15.41 -8.37
C GLY A 409 -7.11 14.64 -7.86
N GLY A 410 -7.46 14.72 -6.58
CA GLY A 410 -8.62 14.00 -6.03
C GLY A 410 -9.97 14.47 -6.57
N VAL A 411 -10.04 15.68 -7.16
CA VAL A 411 -11.24 16.16 -7.90
C VAL A 411 -11.22 15.82 -9.39
N ARG A 412 -10.18 15.12 -9.85
CA ARG A 412 -9.97 14.67 -11.24
C ARG A 412 -10.06 13.15 -11.28
N ASN A 413 -10.01 12.57 -12.47
CA ASN A 413 -9.87 11.12 -12.59
C ASN A 413 -8.40 10.76 -12.38
N THR A 414 -8.05 10.18 -11.22
CA THR A 414 -6.65 9.86 -10.86
C THR A 414 -6.00 8.79 -11.73
N TYR A 415 -6.76 8.12 -12.59
CA TYR A 415 -6.25 7.20 -13.59
C TYR A 415 -6.05 7.90 -14.94
N ASP A 416 -7.10 8.52 -15.49
CA ASP A 416 -7.06 9.11 -16.84
C ASP A 416 -6.30 10.45 -16.90
N ASP A 417 -6.40 11.27 -15.85
CA ASP A 417 -5.76 12.60 -15.78
C ASP A 417 -4.39 12.55 -15.08
N ALA A 418 -3.82 11.35 -14.87
CA ALA A 418 -2.67 11.15 -14.00
C ALA A 418 -1.42 11.96 -14.44
N GLU A 419 -1.20 12.13 -15.74
CA GLU A 419 -0.07 12.92 -16.25
C GLU A 419 -0.24 14.42 -15.93
N GLU A 420 -1.46 14.96 -16.05
CA GLU A 420 -1.74 16.36 -15.72
C GLU A 420 -1.68 16.63 -14.22
N ILE A 421 -2.11 15.64 -13.42
CA ILE A 421 -1.96 15.68 -11.96
C ILE A 421 -0.49 15.75 -11.58
N ARG A 422 0.38 14.96 -12.22
CA ARG A 422 1.84 15.04 -12.05
C ARG A 422 2.34 16.46 -12.33
N ASP A 423 1.92 17.01 -13.46
CA ASP A 423 2.44 18.28 -13.96
C ASP A 423 2.07 19.44 -13.03
N GLU A 424 0.85 19.43 -12.49
CA GLU A 424 0.44 20.40 -11.48
C GLU A 424 1.22 20.24 -10.16
N LEU A 425 1.47 19.00 -9.72
CA LEU A 425 2.30 18.73 -8.54
C LEU A 425 3.74 19.22 -8.72
N LEU A 426 4.31 19.10 -9.92
CA LEU A 426 5.61 19.68 -10.24
C LEU A 426 5.57 21.20 -10.09
N ARG A 427 4.57 21.87 -10.66
CA ARG A 427 4.43 23.33 -10.53
C ARG A 427 4.31 23.78 -9.07
N ILE A 428 3.58 23.02 -8.24
CA ILE A 428 3.47 23.26 -6.80
C ILE A 428 4.83 23.11 -6.12
N ILE A 429 5.56 22.01 -6.34
CA ILE A 429 6.86 21.75 -5.68
C ILE A 429 7.90 22.84 -6.03
N TRP A 430 8.00 23.20 -7.31
CA TRP A 430 8.94 24.23 -7.74
C TRP A 430 8.59 25.60 -7.13
N GLY A 431 7.30 25.93 -7.02
CA GLY A 431 6.84 27.13 -6.32
C GLY A 431 7.08 27.10 -4.81
N MET A 432 6.86 25.93 -4.18
CA MET A 432 7.17 25.71 -2.76
C MET A 432 8.65 25.96 -2.47
N TRP A 433 9.53 25.49 -3.35
CA TRP A 433 10.97 25.67 -3.21
C TRP A 433 11.39 27.13 -3.43
N ASP A 434 10.78 27.82 -4.42
CA ASP A 434 10.94 29.26 -4.63
C ASP A 434 10.60 30.05 -3.37
N HIS A 435 9.43 29.78 -2.78
CA HIS A 435 9.01 30.40 -1.53
C HIS A 435 10.03 30.16 -0.42
N ALA A 436 10.45 28.91 -0.21
CA ALA A 436 11.40 28.57 0.84
C ALA A 436 12.74 29.31 0.69
N LYS A 437 13.24 29.44 -0.54
CA LYS A 437 14.53 30.08 -0.85
C LYS A 437 14.48 31.60 -0.86
N ASN A 438 13.43 32.17 -1.44
CA ASN A 438 13.45 33.56 -1.89
C ASN A 438 12.44 34.46 -1.16
N HIS A 439 11.34 33.91 -0.62
CA HIS A 439 10.22 34.73 -0.15
C HIS A 439 9.87 34.51 1.33
N CYS A 440 10.11 33.33 1.87
CA CYS A 440 9.72 32.97 3.23
C CYS A 440 10.63 33.65 4.26
N PRO A 441 10.14 34.60 5.08
CA PRO A 441 10.96 35.23 6.12
C PRO A 441 11.39 34.25 7.21
N LYS A 442 10.68 33.13 7.38
CA LYS A 442 10.98 32.09 8.39
C LYS A 442 12.04 31.09 7.93
N LEU A 443 12.14 30.85 6.62
CA LEU A 443 13.01 29.81 6.07
C LEU A 443 14.21 30.35 5.29
N ARG A 444 14.14 31.52 4.66
CA ARG A 444 15.16 31.99 3.70
C ARG A 444 16.60 31.89 4.21
N ASP A 445 16.84 32.26 5.48
CA ASP A 445 18.18 32.25 6.07
C ASP A 445 18.69 30.82 6.27
N GLN A 446 17.82 29.91 6.72
CA GLN A 446 18.13 28.49 6.85
C GLN A 446 18.27 27.82 5.48
N ALA A 447 17.39 28.16 4.54
CA ALA A 447 17.31 27.61 3.21
C ALA A 447 18.46 28.07 2.30
N ARG A 448 19.16 29.15 2.66
CA ARG A 448 20.25 29.76 1.87
C ARG A 448 21.29 28.73 1.41
N ASN A 449 21.64 27.79 2.28
CA ASN A 449 22.63 26.75 2.02
C ASN A 449 22.04 25.42 1.54
N TYR A 450 20.71 25.30 1.43
CA TYR A 450 20.10 24.09 0.88
C TYR A 450 19.97 24.19 -0.65
N GLU A 451 20.25 23.07 -1.30
CA GLU A 451 20.07 22.83 -2.73
C GLU A 451 18.95 21.81 -2.95
N LEU A 452 18.10 22.04 -3.95
CA LEU A 452 17.15 21.04 -4.44
C LEU A 452 17.91 20.02 -5.30
N THR A 453 17.95 18.76 -4.86
CA THR A 453 18.76 17.71 -5.51
C THR A 453 17.92 16.64 -6.21
N TRP A 454 16.63 16.55 -5.90
CA TRP A 454 15.73 15.59 -6.53
C TRP A 454 14.28 16.05 -6.44
N VAL A 455 13.51 15.80 -7.50
CA VAL A 455 12.04 15.90 -7.51
C VAL A 455 11.52 14.62 -8.12
N SER A 456 10.62 13.93 -7.41
CA SER A 456 9.94 12.75 -7.92
C SER A 456 9.17 13.11 -9.19
N HIS A 457 9.20 12.23 -10.19
CA HIS A 457 8.44 12.36 -11.42
C HIS A 457 7.37 11.26 -11.57
N VAL A 458 7.35 10.29 -10.66
CA VAL A 458 6.35 9.21 -10.66
C VAL A 458 5.32 9.51 -9.57
N VAL A 459 4.05 9.65 -9.96
CA VAL A 459 2.98 10.01 -9.04
C VAL A 459 2.69 8.84 -8.09
N GLY A 460 2.80 9.09 -6.78
CA GLY A 460 2.34 8.17 -5.75
C GLY A 460 0.82 8.22 -5.61
N LYS A 461 0.08 7.45 -6.41
CA LYS A 461 -1.39 7.37 -6.33
C LYS A 461 -1.84 6.75 -4.99
N ARG A 462 -2.86 7.34 -4.35
CA ARG A 462 -3.50 6.81 -3.13
C ARG A 462 -4.74 5.99 -3.39
N GLU A 463 -5.50 6.37 -4.41
CA GLU A 463 -6.80 5.80 -4.73
C GLU A 463 -7.06 5.86 -6.23
N SER A 464 -7.77 4.86 -6.72
CA SER A 464 -8.14 4.67 -8.13
C SER A 464 -9.44 3.86 -8.18
N ARG A 465 -9.48 2.77 -8.94
CA ARG A 465 -10.62 1.85 -9.02
C ARG A 465 -10.54 0.76 -7.94
N ARG A 466 -11.69 0.45 -7.32
CA ARG A 466 -11.87 -0.64 -6.35
C ARG A 466 -12.70 -1.74 -6.98
N LEU A 467 -12.15 -2.93 -7.11
CA LEU A 467 -12.83 -4.09 -7.69
C LEU A 467 -13.80 -4.68 -6.66
N ILE A 468 -14.90 -5.28 -7.12
CA ILE A 468 -15.93 -5.84 -6.24
C ILE A 468 -15.73 -7.36 -6.05
N GLY A 469 -15.69 -7.76 -4.79
CA GLY A 469 -15.71 -9.14 -4.32
C GLY A 469 -17.06 -9.52 -3.74
N ASP A 470 -17.12 -10.69 -3.09
CA ASP A 470 -18.33 -11.16 -2.41
C ASP A 470 -18.69 -10.34 -1.16
N TYR A 471 -17.76 -9.51 -0.67
CA TYR A 471 -17.99 -8.57 0.41
C TYR A 471 -17.28 -7.24 0.17
N VAL A 472 -17.97 -6.14 0.44
CA VAL A 472 -17.40 -4.80 0.49
C VAL A 472 -17.19 -4.44 1.95
N MET A 473 -15.92 -4.37 2.38
CA MET A 473 -15.61 -3.92 3.75
C MET A 473 -15.85 -2.42 3.90
N THR A 474 -16.42 -2.01 5.04
CA THR A 474 -16.88 -0.63 5.30
C THR A 474 -16.20 -0.02 6.53
N GLU A 475 -16.40 1.28 6.74
CA GLU A 475 -16.03 2.05 7.95
C GLU A 475 -16.50 1.33 9.21
N HIS A 476 -17.73 0.80 9.18
CA HIS A 476 -18.33 0.12 10.33
C HIS A 476 -17.53 -1.11 10.75
N ASP A 477 -16.95 -1.83 9.80
CA ASP A 477 -16.14 -3.02 10.10
C ASP A 477 -14.83 -2.66 10.81
N ILE A 478 -14.24 -1.53 10.45
CA ILE A 478 -13.05 -0.98 11.11
C ILE A 478 -13.44 -0.48 12.50
N ALA A 479 -14.50 0.32 12.61
CA ALA A 479 -14.97 0.92 13.85
C ALA A 479 -15.36 -0.12 14.91
N LYS A 480 -16.02 -1.21 14.47
CA LYS A 480 -16.42 -2.34 15.34
C LYS A 480 -15.29 -3.35 15.56
N GLN A 481 -14.17 -3.21 14.87
CA GLN A 481 -13.08 -4.21 14.83
C GLN A 481 -13.62 -5.61 14.50
N THR A 482 -14.51 -5.70 13.50
CA THR A 482 -15.17 -6.95 13.13
C THR A 482 -14.15 -8.06 12.95
N LEU A 483 -14.29 -9.14 13.72
CA LEU A 483 -13.48 -10.35 13.58
C LEU A 483 -14.17 -11.29 12.59
N PHE A 484 -13.79 -11.16 11.32
CA PHE A 484 -14.39 -12.00 10.29
C PHE A 484 -13.97 -13.47 10.46
N PRO A 485 -14.90 -14.43 10.30
CA PRO A 485 -14.57 -15.86 10.31
C PRO A 485 -13.51 -16.21 9.25
N ASP A 486 -13.51 -15.50 8.13
CA ASP A 486 -12.58 -15.65 7.01
C ASP A 486 -11.50 -14.57 6.96
N ARG A 487 -11.13 -13.98 8.11
CA ARG A 487 -10.02 -13.01 8.19
C ARG A 487 -8.69 -13.64 7.78
N VAL A 488 -7.92 -12.94 6.93
CA VAL A 488 -6.64 -13.43 6.40
C VAL A 488 -5.52 -12.39 6.45
N SER A 489 -5.83 -11.15 6.79
CA SER A 489 -4.85 -10.12 7.12
C SER A 489 -5.45 -9.10 8.08
N TYR A 490 -4.66 -8.11 8.50
CA TYR A 490 -5.11 -7.04 9.39
C TYR A 490 -4.42 -5.72 9.07
N GLY A 491 -4.95 -4.62 9.60
CA GLY A 491 -4.31 -3.30 9.59
C GLY A 491 -4.49 -2.59 10.93
N GLY A 492 -3.72 -1.53 11.16
CA GLY A 492 -3.77 -0.75 12.41
C GLY A 492 -3.39 0.73 12.27
N TRP A 493 -3.43 1.28 11.04
CA TRP A 493 -3.21 2.71 10.79
C TRP A 493 -4.41 3.57 11.22
N GLY A 494 -5.61 3.02 11.10
CA GLY A 494 -6.87 3.76 11.16
C GLY A 494 -7.28 4.33 9.80
N VAL A 495 -8.44 4.98 9.75
CA VAL A 495 -8.95 5.63 8.54
C VAL A 495 -8.19 6.94 8.34
N ASP A 496 -7.58 7.08 7.16
CA ASP A 496 -6.74 8.22 6.75
C ASP A 496 -7.26 8.75 5.40
N LEU A 497 -8.21 9.69 5.47
CA LEU A 497 -8.88 10.28 4.31
C LEU A 497 -8.25 11.62 3.96
N HIS A 498 -7.93 11.80 2.68
CA HIS A 498 -7.31 13.01 2.18
C HIS A 498 -8.38 13.83 1.45
N PRO A 499 -8.43 15.15 1.64
CA PRO A 499 -9.42 15.97 0.99
C PRO A 499 -9.19 15.95 -0.53
N PRO A 500 -10.23 15.77 -1.36
CA PRO A 500 -10.07 15.70 -2.82
C PRO A 500 -9.34 16.90 -3.46
N ARG A 501 -9.46 18.10 -2.85
CA ARG A 501 -8.78 19.32 -3.31
C ARG A 501 -7.27 19.33 -3.00
N GLY A 502 -6.79 18.41 -2.15
CA GLY A 502 -5.38 18.21 -1.82
C GLY A 502 -4.71 19.45 -1.25
N PHE A 503 -3.68 19.93 -1.94
CA PHE A 503 -2.87 21.10 -1.59
C PHE A 503 -3.71 22.37 -1.44
N TYR A 504 -4.78 22.51 -2.24
CA TYR A 504 -5.67 23.67 -2.25
C TYR A 504 -6.91 23.52 -1.35
N ASP A 505 -6.93 22.51 -0.48
CA ASP A 505 -7.97 22.40 0.54
C ASP A 505 -7.68 23.36 1.70
N PRO A 506 -8.67 24.17 2.15
CA PRO A 506 -8.47 25.13 3.23
C PRO A 506 -8.33 24.47 4.61
N GLY A 507 -8.77 23.22 4.75
CA GLY A 507 -8.73 22.45 5.99
C GLY A 507 -7.43 21.69 6.21
N PRO A 508 -7.38 20.80 7.21
CA PRO A 508 -6.24 19.91 7.43
C PRO A 508 -5.99 19.02 6.20
N PRO A 509 -4.74 18.58 5.98
CA PRO A 509 -4.38 17.78 4.80
C PRO A 509 -4.85 16.32 4.85
N ALA A 510 -5.30 15.85 6.01
CA ALA A 510 -5.88 14.53 6.17
C ALA A 510 -6.81 14.52 7.39
N GLU A 511 -7.85 13.70 7.32
CA GLU A 511 -8.69 13.33 8.46
C GLU A 511 -8.28 11.94 8.93
N PHE A 512 -7.90 11.84 10.21
CA PHE A 512 -7.55 10.58 10.85
C PHE A 512 -8.63 10.16 11.83
N SER A 513 -9.09 8.91 11.74
CA SER A 513 -10.06 8.34 12.68
C SER A 513 -9.83 6.85 12.89
N HIS A 514 -10.57 6.26 13.84
CA HIS A 514 -10.60 4.82 14.10
C HIS A 514 -9.20 4.18 14.19
N LYS A 515 -8.33 4.73 15.05
CA LYS A 515 -6.97 4.20 15.25
C LYS A 515 -6.99 2.90 16.05
N VAL A 516 -7.45 1.84 15.41
CA VAL A 516 -7.68 0.50 15.98
C VAL A 516 -7.14 -0.58 15.05
N LYS A 517 -6.90 -1.78 15.60
CA LYS A 517 -6.62 -2.95 14.78
C LYS A 517 -7.92 -3.47 14.19
N PHE A 518 -7.92 -3.75 12.89
CA PHE A 518 -9.07 -4.33 12.19
C PHE A 518 -8.62 -5.50 11.34
N SER A 519 -9.54 -6.45 11.10
CA SER A 519 -9.27 -7.61 10.26
C SER A 519 -9.82 -7.42 8.84
N VAL A 520 -9.16 -8.00 7.84
CA VAL A 520 -9.58 -7.98 6.44
C VAL A 520 -10.04 -9.39 6.05
N PRO A 521 -11.29 -9.56 5.58
CA PRO A 521 -11.83 -10.86 5.19
C PRO A 521 -11.37 -11.28 3.79
N PHE A 522 -11.20 -12.59 3.58
CA PHE A 522 -10.72 -13.14 2.31
C PHE A 522 -11.68 -12.87 1.14
N ARG A 523 -12.99 -12.84 1.40
CA ARG A 523 -14.04 -12.46 0.42
C ARG A 523 -13.96 -11.01 -0.11
N SER A 524 -13.11 -10.17 0.47
CA SER A 524 -12.79 -8.84 -0.09
C SER A 524 -11.54 -8.84 -0.98
N LEU A 525 -10.85 -9.98 -1.12
CA LEU A 525 -9.59 -10.14 -1.84
C LEU A 525 -9.71 -11.02 -3.11
N TYR A 526 -10.93 -11.35 -3.54
CA TYR A 526 -11.17 -12.03 -4.81
C TYR A 526 -12.39 -11.48 -5.54
N SER A 527 -12.41 -11.65 -6.87
CA SER A 527 -13.49 -11.13 -7.71
C SER A 527 -14.76 -11.96 -7.54
N LYS A 528 -15.91 -11.31 -7.42
CA LYS A 528 -17.18 -12.04 -7.47
C LYS A 528 -17.52 -12.53 -8.89
N ASP A 529 -17.01 -11.87 -9.93
CA ASP A 529 -17.38 -12.09 -11.33
C ASP A 529 -16.42 -13.07 -12.04
N ILE A 530 -15.13 -13.02 -11.71
CA ILE A 530 -14.08 -13.81 -12.37
C ILE A 530 -13.53 -14.88 -11.42
N SER A 531 -13.79 -16.13 -11.77
CA SER A 531 -13.56 -17.33 -10.95
C SER A 531 -12.10 -17.60 -10.59
N ASN A 532 -11.13 -17.07 -11.35
CA ASN A 532 -9.70 -17.27 -11.13
C ASN A 532 -8.91 -15.98 -10.89
N LEU A 533 -9.58 -14.91 -10.46
CA LEU A 533 -8.96 -13.62 -10.17
C LEU A 533 -9.04 -13.27 -8.68
N MET A 534 -7.87 -13.04 -8.09
CA MET A 534 -7.70 -12.40 -6.78
C MET A 534 -7.19 -10.96 -6.93
N MET A 535 -7.27 -10.19 -5.85
CA MET A 535 -6.86 -8.78 -5.81
C MET A 535 -6.21 -8.46 -4.45
N ALA A 536 -5.17 -7.65 -4.45
CA ALA A 536 -4.53 -7.15 -3.23
C ALA A 536 -4.02 -5.71 -3.40
N GLY A 537 -3.85 -5.01 -2.29
CA GLY A 537 -3.43 -3.61 -2.27
C GLY A 537 -4.62 -2.65 -2.38
N ARG A 538 -4.48 -1.57 -3.16
CA ARG A 538 -5.48 -0.48 -3.19
C ARG A 538 -6.77 -0.81 -3.95
N CYS A 539 -6.76 -1.88 -4.74
CA CYS A 539 -7.85 -2.24 -5.65
C CYS A 539 -8.83 -3.25 -5.05
N ILE A 540 -8.70 -3.60 -3.77
CA ILE A 540 -9.55 -4.59 -3.09
C ILE A 540 -10.99 -4.10 -2.89
N SER A 541 -11.89 -5.03 -2.53
CA SER A 541 -13.33 -4.77 -2.37
C SER A 541 -13.67 -4.11 -1.04
N VAL A 542 -13.68 -2.77 -1.04
CA VAL A 542 -13.93 -1.90 0.12
C VAL A 542 -14.68 -0.62 -0.28
N SER A 543 -15.35 0.05 0.66
CA SER A 543 -15.86 1.41 0.44
C SER A 543 -14.72 2.44 0.33
N HIS A 544 -15.00 3.64 -0.18
CA HIS A 544 -14.03 4.74 -0.16
C HIS A 544 -13.48 5.02 1.25
N VAL A 545 -14.37 5.03 2.26
CA VAL A 545 -13.98 5.34 3.64
C VAL A 545 -13.07 4.23 4.20
N ALA A 546 -13.43 2.97 4.00
CA ALA A 546 -12.62 1.84 4.45
C ALA A 546 -11.27 1.74 3.74
N LEU A 547 -11.21 2.14 2.45
CA LEU A 547 -9.96 2.21 1.70
C LEU A 547 -8.92 3.06 2.43
N GLY A 548 -9.33 4.17 3.06
CA GLY A 548 -8.47 5.04 3.85
C GLY A 548 -7.61 4.30 4.89
N ALA A 549 -8.08 3.16 5.41
CA ALA A 549 -7.33 2.32 6.33
C ALA A 549 -6.63 1.12 5.66
N THR A 550 -7.28 0.48 4.68
CA THR A 550 -6.78 -0.77 4.08
C THR A 550 -5.66 -0.54 3.06
N ARG A 551 -5.54 0.67 2.49
CA ARG A 551 -4.54 1.05 1.46
C ARG A 551 -3.13 1.32 1.97
N VAL A 552 -2.92 1.23 3.27
CA VAL A 552 -1.60 1.46 3.90
C VAL A 552 -0.66 0.32 3.53
N MET A 553 0.60 0.65 3.24
CA MET A 553 1.44 -0.20 2.39
C MET A 553 1.83 -1.53 3.03
N ILE A 554 2.07 -1.59 4.35
CA ILE A 554 2.32 -2.88 5.02
C ILE A 554 1.04 -3.71 5.07
N THR A 555 -0.13 -3.11 5.32
CA THR A 555 -1.45 -3.76 5.20
C THR A 555 -1.65 -4.37 3.81
N CYS A 556 -1.29 -3.63 2.75
CA CYS A 556 -1.32 -4.12 1.36
C CYS A 556 -0.39 -5.32 1.16
N GLY A 557 0.81 -5.28 1.74
CA GLY A 557 1.74 -6.41 1.74
C GLY A 557 1.13 -7.66 2.39
N LEU A 558 0.48 -7.53 3.55
CA LEU A 558 -0.18 -8.64 4.23
C LEU A 558 -1.33 -9.23 3.41
N GLN A 559 -2.13 -8.39 2.76
CA GLN A 559 -3.16 -8.85 1.80
C GLN A 559 -2.51 -9.62 0.65
N GLY A 560 -1.37 -9.13 0.14
CA GLY A 560 -0.56 -9.79 -0.87
C GLY A 560 -0.12 -11.19 -0.45
N GLN A 561 0.51 -11.31 0.72
CA GLN A 561 0.91 -12.60 1.27
C GLN A 561 -0.30 -13.54 1.41
N ALA A 562 -1.44 -13.05 1.88
CA ALA A 562 -2.67 -13.84 1.99
C ALA A 562 -3.13 -14.43 0.65
N VAL A 563 -3.25 -13.61 -0.41
CA VAL A 563 -3.71 -14.10 -1.72
C VAL A 563 -2.65 -14.97 -2.42
N GLY A 564 -1.36 -14.72 -2.18
CA GLY A 564 -0.29 -15.58 -2.69
C GLY A 564 -0.32 -16.98 -2.07
N THR A 565 -0.46 -17.07 -0.74
CA THR A 565 -0.66 -18.35 -0.04
C THR A 565 -1.95 -19.04 -0.50
N ALA A 566 -3.02 -18.27 -0.69
CA ALA A 566 -4.30 -18.79 -1.21
C ALA A 566 -4.16 -19.38 -2.62
N ALA A 567 -3.36 -18.78 -3.50
CA ALA A 567 -3.10 -19.32 -4.84
C ALA A 567 -2.43 -20.70 -4.78
N GLY A 568 -1.47 -20.87 -3.87
CA GLY A 568 -0.85 -22.17 -3.59
C GLY A 568 -1.84 -23.25 -3.13
N ILE A 569 -2.76 -22.88 -2.24
CA ILE A 569 -3.82 -23.79 -1.78
C ILE A 569 -4.82 -24.08 -2.91
N CYS A 570 -5.17 -23.08 -3.72
CA CYS A 570 -6.04 -23.27 -4.90
C CYS A 570 -5.44 -24.27 -5.87
N LYS A 571 -4.13 -24.17 -6.17
CA LYS A 571 -3.39 -25.15 -6.97
C LYS A 571 -3.45 -26.54 -6.34
N LYS A 572 -3.08 -26.66 -5.06
CA LYS A 572 -3.03 -27.93 -4.32
C LYS A 572 -4.38 -28.63 -4.23
N ARG A 573 -5.47 -27.87 -4.04
CA ARG A 573 -6.84 -28.36 -3.87
C ARG A 573 -7.64 -28.37 -5.17
N GLN A 574 -7.06 -27.92 -6.28
CA GLN A 574 -7.73 -27.75 -7.58
C GLN A 574 -9.06 -27.00 -7.46
N THR A 575 -9.03 -25.86 -6.76
CA THR A 575 -10.21 -25.05 -6.46
C THR A 575 -10.03 -23.59 -6.87
N THR A 576 -11.12 -22.83 -6.87
CA THR A 576 -11.13 -21.38 -7.09
C THR A 576 -10.94 -20.63 -5.76
N PRO A 577 -10.62 -19.32 -5.77
CA PRO A 577 -10.61 -18.52 -4.54
C PRO A 577 -11.95 -18.60 -3.78
N ARG A 578 -13.08 -18.54 -4.49
CA ARG A 578 -14.41 -18.71 -3.88
C ARG A 578 -14.58 -20.11 -3.27
N GLY A 579 -14.12 -21.16 -3.95
CA GLY A 579 -14.14 -22.53 -3.42
C GLY A 579 -13.22 -22.74 -2.21
N LEU A 580 -12.07 -22.05 -2.17
CA LEU A 580 -11.20 -22.01 -1.00
C LEU A 580 -11.92 -21.42 0.20
N LEU A 581 -12.61 -20.28 0.04
CA LEU A 581 -13.40 -19.69 1.13
C LEU A 581 -14.42 -20.69 1.69
N GLN A 582 -15.13 -21.39 0.81
CA GLN A 582 -16.21 -22.30 1.18
C GLN A 582 -15.74 -23.55 1.93
N SER A 583 -14.57 -24.10 1.56
CA SER A 583 -14.16 -25.44 2.02
C SER A 583 -12.82 -25.49 2.74
N TYR A 584 -11.94 -24.49 2.57
CA TYR A 584 -10.53 -24.57 2.97
C TYR A 584 -10.00 -23.30 3.63
N ILE A 585 -10.86 -22.37 4.07
CA ILE A 585 -10.43 -21.12 4.71
C ILE A 585 -9.56 -21.35 5.96
N GLY A 586 -9.87 -22.39 6.73
CA GLY A 586 -9.06 -22.79 7.88
C GLY A 586 -7.64 -23.20 7.49
N GLU A 587 -7.45 -23.91 6.37
CA GLU A 587 -6.11 -24.28 5.87
C GLU A 587 -5.30 -23.02 5.52
N LEU A 588 -5.91 -22.03 4.86
CA LEU A 588 -5.26 -20.76 4.56
C LEU A 588 -4.88 -20.00 5.84
N GLN A 589 -5.80 -19.87 6.78
CA GLN A 589 -5.54 -19.17 8.04
C GLN A 589 -4.42 -19.83 8.84
N GLN A 590 -4.44 -21.16 8.97
CA GLN A 590 -3.41 -21.89 9.70
C GLN A 590 -2.05 -21.85 8.99
N GLN A 591 -2.04 -21.87 7.65
CA GLN A 591 -0.80 -21.67 6.88
C GLN A 591 -0.24 -20.25 7.08
N LEU A 592 -1.06 -19.20 7.05
CA LEU A 592 -0.62 -17.83 7.31
C LEU A 592 -0.05 -17.66 8.72
N LEU A 593 -0.71 -18.23 9.74
CA LEU A 593 -0.19 -18.25 11.11
C LEU A 593 1.14 -19.01 11.18
N LYS A 594 1.24 -20.16 10.51
CA LYS A 594 2.49 -20.94 10.42
C LYS A 594 3.60 -20.13 9.79
N ASP A 595 3.31 -19.32 8.78
CA ASP A 595 4.27 -18.43 8.09
C ASP A 595 4.60 -17.15 8.86
N GLY A 596 4.06 -17.00 10.08
CA GLY A 596 4.36 -15.89 10.98
C GLY A 596 3.46 -14.66 10.84
N CYS A 597 2.43 -14.73 9.98
CA CYS A 597 1.40 -13.69 9.93
C CYS A 597 0.62 -13.66 11.25
N TYR A 598 0.06 -12.50 11.56
CA TYR A 598 -0.89 -12.36 12.66
C TYR A 598 -2.30 -12.20 12.09
N LEU A 599 -3.22 -13.03 12.58
CA LEU A 599 -4.64 -12.91 12.33
C LEU A 599 -5.30 -12.59 13.67
N VAL A 600 -5.97 -11.43 13.74
CA VAL A 600 -6.45 -10.86 15.00
C VAL A 600 -7.24 -11.91 15.79
N GLU A 601 -6.76 -12.24 16.99
CA GLU A 601 -7.39 -13.19 17.91
C GLU A 601 -7.69 -14.58 17.29
N LEU A 602 -6.95 -15.01 16.27
CA LEU A 602 -7.03 -16.38 15.76
C LEU A 602 -5.85 -17.20 16.30
N PRO A 603 -6.10 -18.20 17.16
CA PRO A 603 -5.04 -19.10 17.59
C PRO A 603 -4.65 -20.08 16.49
N ASN A 604 -3.43 -20.56 16.58
CA ASN A 604 -2.99 -21.78 15.92
C ASN A 604 -3.83 -22.95 16.43
N SER A 605 -4.34 -23.74 15.48
CA SER A 605 -5.09 -24.97 15.70
C SER A 605 -4.71 -26.03 14.65
N ASP A 606 -3.54 -25.90 14.03
CA ASP A 606 -3.06 -26.85 13.04
C ASP A 606 -2.86 -28.23 13.70
N PRO A 607 -3.63 -29.26 13.31
CA PRO A 607 -3.53 -30.59 13.93
C PRO A 607 -2.18 -31.27 13.69
N ARG A 608 -1.35 -30.75 12.78
CA ARG A 608 0.01 -31.24 12.53
C ARG A 608 1.03 -30.67 13.51
N ASP A 609 0.68 -29.64 14.26
CA ASP A 609 1.56 -29.07 15.29
C ASP A 609 1.52 -29.93 16.55
N LEU A 610 2.58 -30.70 16.76
CA LEU A 610 2.73 -31.62 17.89
C LEU A 610 2.83 -30.88 19.24
N ALA A 611 3.16 -29.58 19.24
CA ALA A 611 3.27 -28.79 20.46
C ALA A 611 1.91 -28.55 21.14
N LEU A 612 0.83 -28.41 20.38
CA LEU A 612 -0.50 -28.08 20.92
C LEU A 612 -1.04 -29.13 21.90
N GLY A 613 -0.68 -30.40 21.70
CA GLY A 613 -1.07 -31.51 22.58
C GLY A 613 -0.11 -31.78 23.74
N ALA A 614 1.03 -31.09 23.80
CA ALA A 614 2.08 -31.36 24.78
C ALA A 614 1.81 -30.70 26.13
N LYS A 615 2.33 -31.31 27.22
CA LYS A 615 2.38 -30.66 28.53
C LYS A 615 3.64 -29.81 28.64
N ALA A 616 3.47 -28.51 28.81
CA ALA A 616 4.59 -27.59 28.98
C ALA A 616 5.01 -27.48 30.46
N ARG A 617 6.31 -27.51 30.73
CA ARG A 617 6.91 -27.16 32.03
C ARG A 617 8.20 -26.38 31.82
N ALA A 618 8.67 -25.67 32.83
CA ALA A 618 9.90 -24.89 32.74
C ALA A 618 10.75 -25.04 33.99
N SER A 619 12.07 -24.79 33.87
CA SER A 619 12.99 -24.75 35.01
C SER A 619 12.63 -23.66 36.02
N SER A 620 12.03 -22.57 35.53
CA SER A 620 11.63 -21.41 36.30
C SER A 620 10.58 -20.60 35.52
N THR A 621 9.99 -19.60 36.16
CA THR A 621 9.10 -18.63 35.51
C THR A 621 9.21 -17.30 36.23
N ALA A 622 9.33 -16.20 35.47
CA ALA A 622 9.33 -14.86 36.04
C ALA A 622 8.01 -14.57 36.77
N PRO A 623 8.03 -13.84 37.90
CA PRO A 623 6.81 -13.49 38.62
C PRO A 623 5.90 -12.56 37.78
N PRO A 624 4.58 -12.51 38.06
CA PRO A 624 3.60 -11.68 37.34
C PRO A 624 3.82 -10.16 37.39
N GLU A 625 4.88 -9.70 38.03
CA GLU A 625 5.12 -8.30 38.36
C GLU A 625 5.97 -7.58 37.31
N ALA A 626 6.52 -8.30 36.31
CA ALA A 626 7.42 -7.73 35.30
C ALA A 626 6.70 -6.89 34.21
N LEU A 627 5.41 -6.58 34.38
CA LEU A 627 4.71 -5.61 33.54
C LEU A 627 4.17 -4.45 34.34
N LYS A 628 4.63 -3.26 33.96
CA LYS A 628 3.81 -2.05 33.96
C LYS A 628 2.67 -2.23 32.96
N THR A 629 1.78 -3.18 33.21
CA THR A 629 0.49 -3.23 32.53
C THR A 629 -0.16 -1.88 32.84
N PRO A 630 -0.59 -1.09 31.84
CA PRO A 630 -1.38 0.08 32.13
C PRO A 630 -2.68 -0.42 32.75
N THR A 631 -2.74 -0.43 34.08
CA THR A 631 -4.04 -0.42 34.73
C THR A 631 -4.64 0.91 34.31
N LEU A 632 -5.72 0.90 33.51
CA LEU A 632 -6.49 2.11 33.20
C LEU A 632 -6.59 2.93 34.48
N ALA A 633 -5.90 4.08 34.51
CA ALA A 633 -5.73 4.82 35.76
C ALA A 633 -7.13 5.10 36.32
N LEU A 634 -7.42 4.61 37.52
CA LEU A 634 -8.74 4.72 38.12
C LEU A 634 -8.79 5.98 38.96
N HIS A 635 -9.70 6.89 38.64
CA HIS A 635 -9.90 8.06 39.46
C HIS A 635 -11.14 7.90 40.34
N PRO A 636 -11.04 8.10 41.66
CA PRO A 636 -12.20 8.03 42.55
C PRO A 636 -13.19 9.12 42.17
N LEU A 637 -14.47 8.82 42.08
CA LEU A 637 -15.54 9.78 41.80
C LEU A 637 -15.89 10.59 43.07
N ASN A 638 -14.87 11.12 43.75
CA ASN A 638 -15.01 11.97 44.95
C ASN A 638 -15.18 13.46 44.62
N TYR A 639 -15.03 13.82 43.35
CA TYR A 639 -15.30 15.15 42.79
C TYR A 639 -16.27 15.00 41.60
N PRO A 640 -16.97 16.07 41.19
CA PRO A 640 -17.59 16.08 39.88
C PRO A 640 -16.52 15.81 38.83
N ARG A 641 -16.78 14.88 37.91
CA ARG A 641 -15.86 14.50 36.84
C ARG A 641 -16.57 14.54 35.51
N ALA A 642 -15.89 14.97 34.47
CA ALA A 642 -16.45 15.09 33.14
C ALA A 642 -15.50 14.56 32.07
N VAL A 643 -16.07 14.02 31.00
CA VAL A 643 -15.36 13.74 29.75
C VAL A 643 -16.02 14.52 28.63
N MET A 644 -15.21 15.25 27.88
CA MET A 644 -15.63 15.97 26.68
C MET A 644 -15.26 15.19 25.44
N PHE A 645 -16.13 15.25 24.45
CA PHE A 645 -16.00 14.57 23.17
C PHE A 645 -16.72 15.36 22.08
N ARG A 646 -16.35 15.09 20.83
CA ARG A 646 -17.03 15.64 19.67
C ARG A 646 -18.13 14.69 19.19
N ALA A 647 -19.37 15.15 19.12
CA ALA A 647 -20.45 14.40 18.49
C ALA A 647 -20.50 14.77 16.99
N GLN A 648 -20.61 13.76 16.12
CA GLN A 648 -20.65 13.92 14.65
C GLN A 648 -22.04 13.65 14.04
N GLY A 649 -22.83 12.80 14.69
CA GLY A 649 -24.16 12.38 14.21
C GLY A 649 -25.30 13.19 14.83
N PRO A 650 -26.52 13.07 14.28
CA PRO A 650 -27.67 13.86 14.72
C PRO A 650 -28.23 13.44 16.08
N ARG A 651 -27.73 12.36 16.69
CA ARG A 651 -28.33 11.75 17.88
C ARG A 651 -27.33 10.99 18.74
N ILE A 652 -27.54 11.04 20.05
CA ILE A 652 -26.87 10.20 21.06
C ILE A 652 -27.96 9.39 21.77
N GLU A 653 -28.01 8.10 21.49
CA GLU A 653 -28.98 7.17 22.09
C GLU A 653 -28.59 6.82 23.53
N LYS A 654 -27.32 6.47 23.75
CA LYS A 654 -26.76 6.15 25.06
C LYS A 654 -25.28 6.52 25.17
N ILE A 655 -24.85 6.73 26.41
CA ILE A 655 -23.44 6.83 26.79
C ILE A 655 -23.14 5.70 27.77
N ALA A 656 -22.15 4.86 27.49
CA ALA A 656 -21.68 3.87 28.45
C ALA A 656 -20.36 4.34 29.09
N LEU A 657 -20.23 4.23 30.40
CA LEU A 657 -19.02 4.61 31.15
C LEU A 657 -18.40 3.39 31.83
N HIS A 658 -17.07 3.27 31.86
CA HIS A 658 -16.44 2.18 32.60
C HIS A 658 -16.21 2.59 34.06
N LEU A 659 -17.07 2.08 34.94
CA LEU A 659 -17.12 2.43 36.36
C LEU A 659 -16.66 1.26 37.23
N VAL A 660 -16.04 1.59 38.36
CA VAL A 660 -15.59 0.62 39.38
C VAL A 660 -16.25 0.96 40.71
N SER A 661 -16.98 0.02 41.30
CA SER A 661 -17.66 0.19 42.60
C SER A 661 -16.97 -0.63 43.68
N GLN A 662 -16.69 0.00 44.82
CA GLN A 662 -16.22 -0.65 46.04
C GLN A 662 -17.37 -1.06 46.97
N HIS A 663 -18.60 -0.64 46.67
CA HIS A 663 -19.75 -0.89 47.53
C HIS A 663 -20.22 -2.34 47.47
N ASP A 664 -20.72 -2.84 48.60
CA ASP A 664 -21.38 -4.14 48.72
C ASP A 664 -22.87 -4.09 48.31
N LYS A 665 -23.38 -2.92 47.90
CA LYS A 665 -24.76 -2.69 47.47
C LYS A 665 -24.81 -1.97 46.11
N PRO A 666 -25.87 -2.17 45.30
CA PRO A 666 -26.04 -1.44 44.05
C PRO A 666 -26.08 0.08 44.32
N THR A 667 -25.42 0.87 43.48
CA THR A 667 -25.26 2.31 43.67
C THR A 667 -25.75 3.06 42.44
N GLN A 668 -26.71 3.97 42.61
CA GLN A 668 -27.20 4.79 41.51
C GLN A 668 -26.21 5.92 41.20
N VAL A 669 -25.92 6.10 39.91
CA VAL A 669 -25.09 7.20 39.39
C VAL A 669 -25.94 7.97 38.38
N THR A 670 -25.82 9.30 38.37
CA THR A 670 -26.53 10.17 37.42
C THR A 670 -25.52 10.85 36.50
N LEU A 671 -25.78 10.85 35.21
CA LEU A 671 -25.01 11.50 34.16
C LEU A 671 -25.77 12.72 33.64
N GLY A 672 -25.09 13.85 33.55
CA GLY A 672 -25.56 15.04 32.82
C GLY A 672 -24.77 15.21 31.52
N LEU A 673 -25.45 15.58 30.43
CA LEU A 673 -24.83 15.92 29.15
C LEU A 673 -24.96 17.43 28.90
N ARG A 674 -23.88 18.11 28.50
CA ARG A 674 -23.88 19.54 28.16
C ARG A 674 -23.19 19.77 26.82
N ALA A 675 -23.59 20.82 26.10
CA ALA A 675 -22.83 21.31 24.95
C ALA A 675 -21.68 22.22 25.41
N ALA A 676 -20.62 22.27 24.61
CA ALA A 676 -19.47 23.15 24.77
C ALA A 676 -19.13 23.82 23.43
N PRO A 677 -18.68 25.08 23.44
CA PRO A 677 -18.31 25.79 22.21
C PRO A 677 -17.00 25.27 21.59
N GLU A 678 -16.04 24.87 22.43
CA GLU A 678 -14.73 24.38 22.00
C GLU A 678 -14.15 23.34 22.96
N LEU A 679 -13.12 22.61 22.51
CA LEU A 679 -12.44 21.61 23.32
C LEU A 679 -11.76 22.26 24.53
N GLY A 680 -12.12 21.82 25.73
CA GLY A 680 -11.59 22.34 26.98
C GLY A 680 -12.51 23.34 27.70
N ASP A 681 -13.61 23.78 27.08
CA ASP A 681 -14.57 24.66 27.72
C ASP A 681 -15.65 23.88 28.51
N PHE A 682 -15.55 23.88 29.84
CA PHE A 682 -16.54 23.28 30.76
C PHE A 682 -17.43 24.32 31.47
N SER A 683 -17.58 25.52 30.90
CA SER A 683 -18.32 26.64 31.50
C SER A 683 -19.84 26.46 31.52
N ALA A 684 -20.39 25.58 30.67
CA ALA A 684 -21.83 25.39 30.58
C ALA A 684 -22.42 24.88 31.91
N THR A 685 -23.53 25.48 32.35
CA THR A 685 -24.19 25.16 33.64
C THR A 685 -25.48 24.37 33.48
N THR A 686 -26.02 24.28 32.25
CA THR A 686 -27.32 23.67 31.95
C THR A 686 -27.13 22.32 31.26
N ASP A 687 -27.79 21.28 31.79
CA ASP A 687 -27.80 19.94 31.17
C ASP A 687 -28.82 19.89 30.02
N LEU A 688 -28.38 19.43 28.85
CA LEU A 688 -29.24 19.14 27.69
C LEU A 688 -30.03 17.85 27.89
N ALA A 689 -29.42 16.86 28.53
CA ALA A 689 -30.05 15.60 28.91
C ALA A 689 -29.47 15.08 30.22
N ARG A 690 -30.26 14.27 30.93
CA ARG A 690 -29.84 13.54 32.12
C ARG A 690 -30.25 12.08 31.99
N ALA A 691 -29.41 11.20 32.50
CA ALA A 691 -29.68 9.78 32.58
C ALA A 691 -29.18 9.24 33.93
N ALA A 692 -29.83 8.22 34.46
CA ALA A 692 -29.37 7.53 35.65
C ALA A 692 -29.18 6.04 35.35
N ALA A 693 -28.19 5.43 36.00
CA ALA A 693 -27.89 4.03 35.87
C ALA A 693 -27.48 3.43 37.22
N ILE A 694 -27.69 2.12 37.39
CA ILE A 694 -27.29 1.38 38.59
C ILE A 694 -25.93 0.74 38.34
N VAL A 695 -24.95 1.09 39.17
CA VAL A 695 -23.66 0.40 39.25
C VAL A 695 -23.80 -0.78 40.22
N PRO A 696 -23.59 -2.03 39.78
CA PRO A 696 -23.73 -3.20 40.66
C PRO A 696 -22.73 -3.22 41.85
N PRO A 697 -22.97 -4.02 42.90
CA PRO A 697 -22.02 -4.27 43.97
C PRO A 697 -20.69 -4.81 43.45
N LYS A 698 -19.55 -4.37 44.01
CA LYS A 698 -18.18 -4.81 43.65
C LYS A 698 -17.92 -4.84 42.15
N HIS A 699 -18.58 -3.97 41.39
CA HIS A 699 -18.56 -3.99 39.94
C HIS A 699 -17.29 -3.37 39.38
N ARG A 700 -16.83 -3.89 38.24
CA ARG A 700 -15.84 -3.26 37.35
C ARG A 700 -16.28 -3.55 35.92
N GLY A 701 -16.78 -2.55 35.23
CA GLY A 701 -17.32 -2.75 33.88
C GLY A 701 -18.07 -1.54 33.33
N TRP A 702 -18.69 -1.74 32.17
CA TRP A 702 -19.48 -0.72 31.49
C TRP A 702 -20.87 -0.57 32.11
N VAL A 703 -21.25 0.67 32.37
CA VAL A 703 -22.57 1.06 32.88
C VAL A 703 -23.21 2.01 31.85
N GLU A 704 -24.38 1.63 31.34
CA GLU A 704 -25.05 2.36 30.26
C GLU A 704 -26.04 3.41 30.78
N PHE A 705 -25.98 4.60 30.20
CA PHE A 705 -26.83 5.74 30.49
C PHE A 705 -27.65 6.07 29.23
N PRO A 706 -28.95 5.74 29.19
CA PRO A 706 -29.81 6.04 28.05
C PRO A 706 -30.15 7.54 28.02
N LEU A 707 -29.83 8.25 26.93
CA LEU A 707 -30.05 9.69 26.80
C LEU A 707 -31.10 10.04 25.74
N GLN A 708 -31.14 9.31 24.63
CA GLN A 708 -32.11 9.50 23.55
C GLN A 708 -32.27 10.97 23.09
N ILE A 709 -31.15 11.66 22.88
CA ILE A 709 -31.14 13.10 22.57
C ILE A 709 -30.60 13.36 21.17
N ASP A 710 -31.27 14.24 20.43
CA ASP A 710 -30.77 14.76 19.16
C ASP A 710 -29.73 15.87 19.40
N VAL A 711 -28.61 15.81 18.69
CA VAL A 711 -27.47 16.72 18.85
C VAL A 711 -26.97 17.22 17.50
N LYS A 712 -26.41 18.43 17.46
CA LYS A 712 -25.72 18.95 16.28
C LYS A 712 -24.23 18.59 16.33
N PRO A 713 -23.52 18.53 15.19
CA PRO A 713 -22.06 18.38 15.20
C PRO A 713 -21.39 19.45 16.06
N GLY A 714 -20.58 19.05 17.03
CA GLY A 714 -19.99 19.97 18.01
C GLY A 714 -19.43 19.27 19.25
N TYR A 715 -18.91 20.06 20.20
CA TYR A 715 -18.38 19.52 21.45
C TYR A 715 -19.48 19.37 22.49
N TYR A 716 -19.43 18.25 23.20
CA TYR A 716 -20.31 17.94 24.32
C TYR A 716 -19.48 17.33 25.43
N TYR A 717 -19.94 17.45 26.67
CA TYR A 717 -19.36 16.72 27.78
C TYR A 717 -20.40 16.03 28.62
N ALA A 718 -20.11 14.77 28.95
CA ALA A 718 -20.82 13.99 29.92
C ALA A 718 -20.13 14.17 31.27
N TRP A 719 -20.89 14.52 32.32
CA TRP A 719 -20.37 14.70 33.65
C TRP A 719 -21.16 13.91 34.69
N LEU A 720 -20.45 13.48 35.74
CA LEU A 720 -20.98 12.77 36.89
C LEU A 720 -20.77 13.60 38.16
N PRO A 721 -21.74 13.65 39.09
CA PRO A 721 -21.55 14.19 40.42
C PRO A 721 -20.68 13.25 41.28
N PRO A 722 -20.16 13.71 42.43
CA PRO A 722 -19.43 12.86 43.36
C PRO A 722 -20.28 11.68 43.85
N VAL A 723 -19.73 10.48 43.77
CA VAL A 723 -20.25 9.26 44.38
C VAL A 723 -19.05 8.55 45.03
N PRO A 724 -18.77 8.83 46.32
CA PRO A 724 -17.70 8.15 47.06
C PRO A 724 -17.82 6.62 46.94
N GLY A 725 -16.68 5.93 46.87
CA GLY A 725 -16.63 4.47 46.67
C GLY A 725 -16.89 3.99 45.24
N VAL A 726 -17.28 4.87 44.31
CA VAL A 726 -17.25 4.61 42.87
C VAL A 726 -16.03 5.31 42.25
N GLY A 727 -15.42 4.72 41.24
CA GLY A 727 -14.35 5.32 40.43
C GLY A 727 -14.65 5.23 38.94
N TRP A 728 -14.00 6.10 38.17
CA TRP A 728 -14.12 6.15 36.71
C TRP A 728 -12.75 5.91 36.08
N SER A 729 -12.66 4.89 35.23
CA SER A 729 -11.41 4.51 34.56
C SER A 729 -11.02 5.52 33.49
N LEU A 730 -9.73 5.81 33.35
CA LEU A 730 -9.16 6.55 32.22
C LEU A 730 -8.90 5.63 31.02
N PHE A 731 -8.88 6.16 29.80
CA PHE A 731 -8.25 5.49 28.66
C PHE A 731 -6.73 5.49 28.84
N ASP A 732 -6.06 4.41 28.43
CA ASP A 732 -4.59 4.35 28.40
C ASP A 732 -4.00 5.32 27.38
N ARG A 733 -4.73 5.56 26.29
CA ARG A 733 -4.51 6.64 25.34
C ARG A 733 -5.83 7.32 25.02
N PRO A 734 -5.99 8.62 25.31
CA PRO A 734 -7.19 9.37 24.98
C PRO A 734 -7.53 9.26 23.49
N PRO A 735 -8.81 9.02 23.13
CA PRO A 735 -9.28 9.24 21.77
C PRO A 735 -8.99 10.69 21.32
N ALA A 736 -8.83 10.90 20.00
CA ALA A 736 -8.69 12.24 19.46
C ALA A 736 -9.91 13.11 19.81
N ASP A 737 -9.70 14.43 19.93
CA ASP A 737 -10.75 15.41 20.28
C ASP A 737 -11.50 15.09 21.58
N THR A 738 -10.81 14.49 22.57
CA THR A 738 -11.35 14.24 23.90
C THR A 738 -10.45 14.81 24.99
N ILE A 739 -11.07 15.25 26.09
CA ILE A 739 -10.37 15.73 27.27
C ILE A 739 -11.20 15.45 28.52
N ARG A 740 -10.55 15.23 29.66
CA ARG A 740 -11.26 15.10 30.94
C ARG A 740 -11.18 16.38 31.74
N ALA A 741 -12.15 16.55 32.63
CA ALA A 741 -12.06 17.52 33.70
C ALA A 741 -12.53 16.94 35.04
N TYR A 742 -12.11 17.58 36.13
CA TYR A 742 -12.70 17.38 37.44
C TYR A 742 -12.89 18.73 38.12
N ARG A 743 -13.92 18.87 38.96
CA ARG A 743 -14.26 20.15 39.57
C ARG A 743 -13.92 20.17 41.05
N THR A 744 -13.13 21.14 41.49
CA THR A 744 -13.00 21.46 42.92
C THR A 744 -14.05 22.51 43.30
N ALA A 745 -14.05 23.04 44.52
CA ALA A 745 -15.15 23.88 45.05
C ALA A 745 -15.54 25.10 44.19
N LYS A 746 -14.70 25.58 43.25
CA LYS A 746 -14.99 26.77 42.44
C LYS A 746 -14.72 26.66 40.93
N GLU A 747 -13.94 25.69 40.44
CA GLU A 747 -13.52 25.64 39.02
C GLU A 747 -13.27 24.22 38.48
N TRP A 748 -13.38 24.07 37.15
CA TRP A 748 -13.02 22.85 36.43
C TRP A 748 -11.52 22.83 36.12
N HIS A 749 -10.86 21.74 36.51
CA HIS A 749 -9.47 21.45 36.21
C HIS A 749 -9.42 20.52 35.00
N VAL A 750 -8.95 21.04 33.88
CA VAL A 750 -8.88 20.34 32.60
C VAL A 750 -7.55 19.60 32.47
N MET A 751 -7.59 18.34 32.05
CA MET A 751 -6.42 17.48 32.01
C MET A 751 -6.37 16.70 30.69
N PRO A 752 -5.20 16.51 30.08
CA PRO A 752 -5.08 15.94 28.74
C PRO A 752 -5.45 14.46 28.64
N GLU A 753 -5.66 13.75 29.75
CA GLU A 753 -6.17 12.38 29.73
C GLU A 753 -7.70 12.35 29.50
N CYS A 754 -8.27 11.17 29.30
CA CYS A 754 -9.69 11.02 29.00
C CYS A 754 -10.31 9.91 29.84
N TYR A 755 -11.48 10.14 30.44
CA TYR A 755 -12.22 9.05 31.06
C TYR A 755 -12.80 8.13 29.98
N THR A 756 -12.89 6.86 30.29
CA THR A 756 -13.50 5.85 29.43
C THR A 756 -14.99 6.12 29.21
N PHE A 757 -15.41 6.17 27.95
CA PHE A 757 -16.81 6.26 27.55
C PHE A 757 -17.04 5.56 26.21
N ARG A 758 -18.29 5.23 25.89
CA ARG A 758 -18.75 4.79 24.57
C ARG A 758 -20.02 5.53 24.21
N LEU A 759 -20.18 5.87 22.94
CA LEU A 759 -21.41 6.44 22.40
C LEU A 759 -22.19 5.37 21.64
N THR A 760 -23.50 5.53 21.54
CA THR A 760 -24.33 4.79 20.59
C THR A 760 -25.19 5.79 19.81
N PRO A 761 -25.11 5.79 18.46
CA PRO A 761 -24.13 5.05 17.66
C PRO A 761 -22.67 5.45 18.01
N PRO A 762 -21.68 4.56 17.83
CA PRO A 762 -20.29 4.89 18.11
C PRO A 762 -19.86 6.00 17.14
N GLY A 763 -19.56 7.18 17.67
CA GLY A 763 -18.83 8.21 16.91
C GLY A 763 -17.36 7.79 16.74
N ASP A 764 -16.42 8.71 16.92
CA ASP A 764 -14.97 8.44 16.78
C ASP A 764 -14.35 7.63 17.95
N VAL A 765 -15.19 7.13 18.85
CA VAL A 765 -14.78 6.43 20.07
C VAL A 765 -14.96 4.93 19.85
N PRO A 766 -13.89 4.13 19.81
CA PRO A 766 -13.97 2.71 19.53
C PRO A 766 -14.90 1.98 20.50
N ALA A 767 -15.73 1.07 19.97
CA ALA A 767 -16.55 0.16 20.78
C ALA A 767 -15.74 -1.02 21.37
N ALA A 768 -14.43 -0.88 21.53
CA ALA A 768 -13.52 -1.96 21.90
C ALA A 768 -13.77 -2.43 23.33
N GLU A 769 -14.09 -3.72 23.51
CA GLU A 769 -14.06 -4.37 24.83
C GLU A 769 -12.61 -4.49 25.33
N PRO A 770 -12.30 -4.09 26.57
CA PRO A 770 -11.12 -4.61 27.22
C PRO A 770 -11.25 -6.14 27.23
N ALA A 771 -10.31 -6.89 26.65
CA ALA A 771 -10.33 -8.34 26.81
C ALA A 771 -10.31 -8.66 28.31
N LYS A 772 -11.00 -9.75 28.70
CA LYS A 772 -10.75 -10.34 30.00
C LYS A 772 -9.29 -10.74 30.04
N SER A 773 -8.49 -10.03 30.83
CA SER A 773 -7.11 -10.40 31.08
C SER A 773 -7.08 -11.82 31.64
N PRO A 774 -6.24 -12.73 31.12
CA PRO A 774 -5.96 -13.99 31.78
C PRO A 774 -5.59 -13.78 33.26
N PRO A 775 -5.78 -14.79 34.13
CA PRO A 775 -5.39 -14.68 35.53
C PRO A 775 -3.91 -14.28 35.65
N ARG A 776 -3.60 -13.29 36.51
CA ARG A 776 -2.23 -12.81 36.74
C ARG A 776 -1.27 -13.94 37.10
N GLU A 777 -1.76 -14.96 37.80
CA GLU A 777 -1.00 -16.15 38.21
C GLU A 777 -0.45 -16.97 37.03
N THR A 778 -1.06 -16.85 35.85
CA THR A 778 -0.62 -17.53 34.61
C THR A 778 0.29 -16.66 33.74
N MET A 779 0.60 -15.44 34.20
CA MET A 779 1.51 -14.54 33.50
C MET A 779 2.90 -15.19 33.45
N PHE A 780 3.46 -15.30 32.24
CA PHE A 780 4.74 -15.96 31.98
C PHE A 780 4.81 -17.49 32.16
N ALA A 781 3.68 -18.15 32.41
CA ALA A 781 3.65 -19.60 32.59
C ALA A 781 4.17 -20.38 31.36
N ALA A 782 4.77 -21.55 31.60
CA ALA A 782 5.29 -22.42 30.56
C ALA A 782 4.25 -22.76 29.48
N GLY A 783 2.98 -22.96 29.86
CA GLY A 783 1.87 -23.26 28.93
C GLY A 783 1.56 -22.16 27.91
N ASN A 784 2.12 -20.96 28.05
CA ASN A 784 1.95 -19.91 27.05
C ASN A 784 2.67 -20.25 25.74
N VAL A 785 3.73 -21.08 25.77
CA VAL A 785 4.50 -21.43 24.56
C VAL A 785 3.74 -22.36 23.61
N ASN A 786 2.64 -22.98 24.03
CA ASN A 786 1.91 -23.94 23.20
C ASN A 786 0.38 -23.79 23.27
N ASN A 787 -0.11 -22.60 23.63
CA ASN A 787 -1.54 -22.28 23.61
C ASN A 787 -2.03 -21.72 22.26
N GLY A 788 -1.16 -21.68 21.26
CA GLY A 788 -1.45 -21.29 19.89
C GLY A 788 -1.35 -19.80 19.57
N PHE A 789 -0.87 -18.96 20.50
CA PHE A 789 -0.70 -17.53 20.22
C PHE A 789 0.79 -17.12 20.10
N ALA A 790 1.20 -16.66 18.92
CA ALA A 790 2.59 -16.26 18.66
C ALA A 790 2.99 -14.86 19.19
N ARG A 791 2.14 -14.21 19.99
CA ARG A 791 2.33 -12.84 20.49
C ARG A 791 1.36 -12.48 21.60
N ALA A 792 1.57 -11.31 22.20
CA ALA A 792 0.61 -10.69 23.12
C ALA A 792 -0.79 -10.52 22.52
N ILE A 793 -1.81 -10.66 23.37
CA ILE A 793 -3.22 -10.58 22.99
C ILE A 793 -3.84 -9.38 23.71
N ARG A 794 -4.25 -8.36 22.96
CA ARG A 794 -4.78 -7.07 23.49
C ARG A 794 -3.88 -6.47 24.59
N GLY A 795 -2.57 -6.48 24.36
CA GLY A 795 -1.59 -5.96 25.33
C GLY A 795 -1.32 -6.87 26.53
N TRP A 796 -2.01 -8.01 26.66
CA TRP A 796 -1.67 -9.04 27.64
C TRP A 796 -0.53 -9.92 27.12
N PRO A 797 0.53 -10.14 27.90
CA PRO A 797 1.64 -10.99 27.47
C PRO A 797 1.18 -12.43 27.27
N ASN A 798 1.53 -12.97 26.11
CA ASN A 798 1.47 -14.39 25.86
C ASN A 798 2.89 -14.88 25.61
N ALA A 799 3.62 -15.17 26.67
CA ALA A 799 4.96 -15.72 26.57
C ALA A 799 5.28 -16.55 27.81
N TRP A 800 6.20 -17.49 27.71
CA TRP A 800 7.01 -17.93 28.85
C TRP A 800 8.22 -17.01 29.00
N ARG A 801 8.60 -16.71 30.24
CA ARG A 801 9.79 -15.91 30.56
C ARG A 801 10.60 -16.58 31.69
N PRO A 802 11.92 -16.78 31.52
CA PRO A 802 12.77 -17.30 32.59
C PRO A 802 12.82 -16.34 33.79
N ASP A 803 12.94 -16.87 35.00
CA ASP A 803 13.10 -16.06 36.22
C ASP A 803 14.42 -15.27 36.16
N PRO A 804 14.39 -13.92 36.15
CA PRO A 804 15.59 -13.10 36.05
C PRO A 804 16.50 -13.23 37.29
N LYS A 805 16.01 -13.79 38.40
CA LYS A 805 16.79 -14.02 39.62
C LYS A 805 17.55 -15.35 39.62
N GLN A 806 17.29 -16.23 38.65
CA GLN A 806 17.96 -17.52 38.53
C GLN A 806 19.08 -17.49 37.49
N PRO A 807 20.17 -18.25 37.67
CA PRO A 807 21.26 -18.29 36.70
C PRO A 807 20.81 -18.94 35.38
N MET A 808 21.42 -18.51 34.27
CA MET A 808 21.33 -19.23 33.00
C MET A 808 22.26 -20.47 33.01
N PRO A 809 21.97 -21.54 32.25
CA PRO A 809 20.84 -21.66 31.32
C PRO A 809 19.52 -22.00 32.02
N GLN A 810 18.41 -21.54 31.43
CA GLN A 810 17.05 -21.85 31.87
C GLN A 810 16.27 -22.43 30.69
N TRP A 811 15.24 -23.23 30.93
CA TRP A 811 14.59 -23.99 29.86
C TRP A 811 13.08 -24.08 30.00
N VAL A 812 12.43 -24.25 28.84
CA VAL A 812 11.03 -24.68 28.73
C VAL A 812 10.99 -25.98 27.94
N GLU A 813 10.17 -26.91 28.39
CA GLU A 813 10.08 -28.26 27.88
C GLU A 813 8.63 -28.61 27.52
N LEU A 814 8.48 -29.31 26.40
CA LEU A 814 7.24 -29.91 25.93
C LEU A 814 7.33 -31.42 26.10
N ASP A 815 6.40 -31.99 26.86
CA ASP A 815 6.22 -33.44 27.01
C ASP A 815 5.04 -33.91 26.16
N PHE A 816 5.32 -34.71 25.14
CA PHE A 816 4.31 -35.22 24.21
C PHE A 816 3.53 -36.42 24.77
N GLY A 817 3.91 -36.95 25.94
CA GLY A 817 3.33 -38.14 26.58
C GLY A 817 3.67 -39.46 25.90
N ARG A 818 4.21 -39.42 24.69
CA ARG A 818 4.66 -40.58 23.90
C ARG A 818 5.76 -40.15 22.92
N PRO A 819 6.64 -41.08 22.47
CA PRO A 819 7.58 -40.79 21.41
C PRO A 819 6.87 -40.36 20.11
N VAL A 820 7.19 -39.17 19.63
CA VAL A 820 6.75 -38.62 18.33
C VAL A 820 7.95 -38.35 17.44
N THR A 821 7.74 -38.30 16.13
CA THR A 821 8.79 -38.00 15.15
C THR A 821 8.64 -36.56 14.68
N PHE A 822 9.74 -35.82 14.60
CA PHE A 822 9.77 -34.44 14.13
C PHE A 822 11.17 -34.05 13.67
N ASN A 823 11.25 -33.00 12.85
CA ASN A 823 12.51 -32.46 12.30
C ASN A 823 12.52 -30.93 12.23
N THR A 824 11.41 -30.27 12.56
CA THR A 824 11.25 -28.83 12.44
C THR A 824 10.63 -28.25 13.71
N VAL A 825 11.24 -27.20 14.23
CA VAL A 825 10.74 -26.43 15.38
C VAL A 825 10.66 -24.94 15.02
N HIS A 826 9.49 -24.35 15.19
CA HIS A 826 9.30 -22.91 15.07
C HIS A 826 9.35 -22.30 16.47
N VAL A 827 10.11 -21.22 16.65
CA VAL A 827 10.16 -20.46 17.90
C VAL A 827 9.84 -19.01 17.60
N SER A 828 8.81 -18.48 18.25
CA SER A 828 8.40 -17.07 18.18
C SER A 828 8.66 -16.38 19.50
N PHE A 829 9.46 -15.33 19.47
CA PHE A 829 9.71 -14.46 20.62
C PHE A 829 8.73 -13.27 20.64
N GLN A 830 8.65 -12.58 21.79
CA GLN A 830 7.72 -11.48 22.02
C GLN A 830 7.94 -10.33 21.03
N THR A 831 9.16 -9.82 20.95
CA THR A 831 9.58 -8.83 19.95
C THR A 831 10.97 -9.17 19.43
N ALA A 832 11.45 -8.42 18.42
CA ALA A 832 12.86 -8.51 18.06
C ALA A 832 13.75 -8.07 19.22
N ALA A 833 13.38 -7.09 20.04
CA ALA A 833 14.20 -6.67 21.19
C ALA A 833 14.17 -7.68 22.36
N ASP A 834 13.03 -8.36 22.55
CA ASP A 834 12.75 -9.25 23.69
C ASP A 834 12.90 -10.73 23.30
N ARG A 835 14.02 -11.07 22.67
CA ARG A 835 14.31 -12.42 22.12
C ARG A 835 15.46 -13.11 22.84
N ALA A 836 15.56 -14.43 22.68
CA ALA A 836 16.79 -15.12 23.04
C ALA A 836 17.87 -14.80 22.00
N VAL A 837 19.08 -14.51 22.49
CA VAL A 837 20.29 -14.28 21.67
C VAL A 837 20.92 -15.62 21.33
N ASP A 838 21.13 -16.46 22.36
CA ASP A 838 21.67 -17.81 22.21
C ASP A 838 20.74 -18.82 22.88
N PHE A 839 20.43 -19.88 22.14
CA PHE A 839 19.57 -20.95 22.63
C PHE A 839 19.81 -22.25 21.84
N ARG A 840 19.39 -23.37 22.41
CA ARG A 840 19.52 -24.70 21.79
C ARG A 840 18.28 -25.56 22.02
N LEU A 841 18.09 -26.54 21.15
CA LEU A 841 17.04 -27.55 21.23
C LEU A 841 17.67 -28.87 21.69
N GLU A 842 17.05 -29.51 22.68
CA GLU A 842 17.50 -30.78 23.24
C GLU A 842 16.37 -31.83 23.26
N VAL A 843 16.75 -33.09 23.12
CA VAL A 843 15.88 -34.27 23.30
C VAL A 843 16.53 -35.26 24.28
N PRO A 844 15.76 -36.13 24.95
CA PRO A 844 16.32 -37.15 25.83
C PRO A 844 17.21 -38.17 25.08
N GLU A 845 18.33 -38.56 25.68
CA GLU A 845 19.21 -39.66 25.27
C GLU A 845 19.62 -40.45 26.52
N GLY A 846 18.87 -41.52 26.83
CA GLY A 846 18.98 -42.22 28.12
C GLY A 846 18.58 -41.30 29.28
N ASP A 847 19.44 -41.19 30.29
CA ASP A 847 19.28 -40.28 31.43
C ASP A 847 19.84 -38.86 31.16
N ALA A 848 20.38 -38.62 29.96
CA ALA A 848 20.99 -37.35 29.55
C ALA A 848 20.12 -36.59 28.54
N TRP A 849 20.54 -35.35 28.24
CA TRP A 849 19.96 -34.51 27.19
C TRP A 849 20.95 -34.34 26.06
N LYS A 850 20.50 -34.58 24.83
CA LYS A 850 21.27 -34.41 23.61
C LYS A 850 20.80 -33.16 22.87
N THR A 851 21.73 -32.29 22.52
CA THR A 851 21.45 -31.14 21.64
C THR A 851 21.24 -31.59 20.21
N VAL A 852 20.10 -31.23 19.61
CA VAL A 852 19.77 -31.50 18.20
C VAL A 852 19.98 -30.29 17.31
N SER A 853 19.96 -29.08 17.87
CA SER A 853 20.24 -27.84 17.13
C SER A 853 20.63 -26.70 18.09
N SER A 854 21.46 -25.77 17.62
CA SER A 854 21.88 -24.59 18.36
C SER A 854 21.76 -23.34 17.49
N VAL A 855 21.32 -22.23 18.09
CA VAL A 855 21.25 -20.91 17.45
C VAL A 855 22.07 -19.93 18.29
N ARG A 856 23.00 -19.23 17.63
CA ARG A 856 23.85 -18.19 18.20
C ARG A 856 23.56 -16.84 17.55
N ASP A 857 23.79 -15.76 18.29
CA ASP A 857 23.67 -14.37 17.81
C ASP A 857 22.35 -14.09 17.07
N ASN A 858 21.27 -14.68 17.57
CA ASN A 858 19.96 -14.51 16.94
C ASN A 858 19.59 -13.03 16.90
N ALA A 859 19.19 -12.54 15.73
CA ALA A 859 18.67 -11.19 15.50
C ALA A 859 17.15 -11.16 15.23
N ARG A 860 16.51 -12.34 15.08
CA ARG A 860 15.15 -12.46 14.57
C ARG A 860 14.17 -12.79 15.69
N ARG A 861 12.98 -12.20 15.62
CA ARG A 861 11.85 -12.53 16.49
C ARG A 861 11.33 -13.94 16.26
N ARG A 862 11.28 -14.41 15.01
CA ARG A 862 10.82 -15.75 14.65
C ARG A 862 11.95 -16.55 14.03
N ARG A 863 12.07 -17.82 14.44
CA ARG A 863 13.04 -18.79 13.91
C ARG A 863 12.31 -20.06 13.50
N VAL A 864 12.63 -20.56 12.31
CA VAL A 864 12.30 -21.91 11.85
C VAL A 864 13.61 -22.69 11.88
N ILE A 865 13.65 -23.79 12.63
CA ILE A 865 14.85 -24.56 12.91
C ILE A 865 14.62 -25.95 12.38
N ASN A 866 15.38 -26.33 11.36
CA ASN A 866 15.37 -27.66 10.77
C ASN A 866 16.60 -28.44 11.25
N PHE A 867 16.44 -29.72 11.54
CA PHE A 867 17.50 -30.64 11.95
C PHE A 867 17.17 -32.06 11.50
N GLU A 868 18.05 -33.02 11.78
CA GLU A 868 17.82 -34.42 11.41
C GLU A 868 16.54 -34.96 12.06
N ARG A 869 15.76 -35.72 11.28
CA ARG A 869 14.49 -36.30 11.73
C ARG A 869 14.74 -37.18 12.96
N THR A 870 14.13 -36.77 14.08
CA THR A 870 14.38 -37.31 15.41
C THR A 870 13.10 -37.86 16.02
N LYS A 871 13.22 -38.95 16.80
CA LYS A 871 12.10 -39.54 17.54
C LYS A 871 12.31 -39.35 19.04
N ALA A 872 11.42 -38.60 19.69
CA ALA A 872 11.54 -38.29 21.12
C ALA A 872 10.17 -38.09 21.78
N ALA A 873 10.08 -38.37 23.09
CA ALA A 873 8.88 -38.12 23.88
C ALA A 873 8.84 -36.70 24.49
N GLN A 874 9.98 -36.02 24.50
CA GLN A 874 10.13 -34.67 25.05
C GLN A 874 11.03 -33.82 24.15
N LEU A 875 10.77 -32.51 24.14
CA LEU A 875 11.57 -31.49 23.47
C LEU A 875 11.83 -30.35 24.45
N ARG A 876 13.09 -29.93 24.59
CA ARG A 876 13.48 -28.82 25.45
C ARG A 876 14.09 -27.67 24.64
N LEU A 877 13.60 -26.46 24.86
CA LEU A 877 14.23 -25.22 24.43
C LEU A 877 15.05 -24.65 25.59
N VAL A 878 16.37 -24.68 25.47
CA VAL A 878 17.31 -24.18 26.49
C VAL A 878 17.80 -22.80 26.08
N ILE A 879 17.56 -21.81 26.94
CA ILE A 879 18.00 -20.43 26.77
C ILE A 879 19.35 -20.27 27.48
N GLU A 880 20.35 -19.82 26.73
CA GLU A 880 21.70 -19.60 27.25
C GLU A 880 21.98 -18.11 27.46
N LYS A 881 21.43 -17.26 26.57
CA LYS A 881 21.63 -15.81 26.58
C LYS A 881 20.40 -15.08 26.07
N THR A 882 20.00 -14.01 26.74
CA THR A 882 18.81 -13.21 26.41
C THR A 882 19.20 -11.78 26.01
N ALA A 883 18.32 -11.14 25.22
CA ALA A 883 18.29 -9.69 25.08
C ALA A 883 17.14 -9.16 25.95
N GLY A 884 17.47 -8.31 26.94
CA GLY A 884 16.47 -7.70 27.83
C GLY A 884 15.54 -8.71 28.53
N ASP A 885 14.28 -8.29 28.70
CA ASP A 885 13.20 -9.07 29.32
C ASP A 885 12.56 -10.04 28.31
N MET A 886 13.37 -10.98 27.80
CA MET A 886 12.97 -11.94 26.77
C MET A 886 11.65 -12.68 27.09
N GLY A 887 10.89 -13.02 26.05
CA GLY A 887 9.73 -13.91 26.17
C GLY A 887 9.58 -14.84 24.96
N VAL A 888 9.32 -16.12 25.21
CA VAL A 888 8.96 -17.12 24.17
C VAL A 888 7.45 -17.19 24.08
N CYS A 889 6.88 -16.67 22.98
CA CYS A 889 5.43 -16.66 22.77
C CYS A 889 4.88 -18.00 22.28
N GLU A 890 5.61 -18.67 21.40
CA GLU A 890 5.11 -19.90 20.80
C GLU A 890 6.26 -20.80 20.37
N ILE A 891 6.09 -22.10 20.59
CA ILE A 891 6.90 -23.20 20.07
C ILE A 891 5.93 -24.07 19.26
N ARG A 892 6.25 -24.29 17.97
CA ARG A 892 5.55 -25.27 17.13
C ARG A 892 6.49 -26.38 16.74
N VAL A 893 5.98 -27.60 16.65
CA VAL A 893 6.78 -28.80 16.36
C VAL A 893 6.12 -29.57 15.22
N TYR A 894 6.87 -29.78 14.14
CA TYR A 894 6.37 -30.44 12.93
C TYR A 894 7.32 -31.54 12.46
N ASP A 895 6.74 -32.53 11.77
CA ASP A 895 7.44 -33.47 10.90
C ASP A 895 7.21 -33.04 9.45
N GLU A 896 8.12 -32.21 8.94
CA GLU A 896 8.08 -31.71 7.57
C GLU A 896 8.73 -32.73 6.61
N PRO A 897 8.28 -32.80 5.35
CA PRO A 897 8.73 -33.78 4.36
C PRO A 897 10.24 -33.73 4.08
#